data_AF-A0A1V6ABV1-F1
#
_entry.id   AF-A0A1V6ABV1-F1
#
_cell.length_a   1.000
_cell.length_b   1.000
_cell.length_c   1.000
_cell.angle_alpha   90.00
_cell.angle_beta   90.00
_cell.angle_gamma   90.00
#
_symmetry.space_group_name_H-M   'P 1'
#
loop_
_entity.id
_entity.type
_entity.pdbx_description
1 polymer ?
#
loop_
_entity_poly.entity_id
_entity_poly.type
_entity_poly.pdbx_seq_one_letter_code
_entity_poly.pdbx_strand_id
1 'polypeptide(L)'
;MHKIRNIGIIAHIDAGKTTTSERILYFTGRNYKLGETHDGTATMDWMVQEQERGITITSAATKCKWNNHDINIIDTPGHVDFTAEVERSLRVLDGCVIVLCAVGGVQPQSETVWRQANKYGVPRIAFINKMDRVGADFQRVVKQIRDRLKALPLVISLPIGSEDNYQGHIDLVSMTAKIWEPCEKDPAGKMITAEIPNNLKKSAEEARADLIDILASCNDEILEKYMDGEEISDKLIQTAIREGTIKNMVIPILCGSAFKNKGVQSLLDGIVNYLPSPKDIQASVGFNKDTLEEVEIIADPKAPFSAMAFKIAAMPHVGKLIYTRIYAGTLNVGDQIYNVTRGKKERIGRILQMHANQRVELETAHAGDIVALVGIKEIGTGDTLGHEKDAPILEKISFPETVISVAIEPKTKADRTKLSTVLHTLMDEDPTFKASMDEETGETIIAGMGELHLEIIVDRILREFNVQASVGAPQVAYREGLRKHVITEYKLAKQTGGRGQYGHVIMEIQPMPVGTGFLFDTNVKGGTVPSTYFPAIEQGVRDALQEGPLAKKPVTDVKVTLTDGSYHEVDSSLLAFRNAAIEAMKMGMAKASPVLLEPITKVEIETPEQYIGDIISNLNSRRGRIINMEMHHDLRNVETHVPLAEMFNYSTHLRSLSQGRASFSMEIMNYADVPESIAEKVLKSMREALAAKAAKK
;
A
#
# COMPACT_ATOMS: atom_id res chain seq x y z
N MET A 1 -33.09 -2.04 13.14
CA MET A 1 -31.81 -1.97 12.37
C MET A 1 -30.87 -0.83 12.79
N HIS A 2 -31.22 0.04 13.75
CA HIS A 2 -30.50 1.29 14.06
C HIS A 2 -29.18 1.19 14.87
N LYS A 3 -28.56 0.01 15.03
CA LYS A 3 -27.56 -0.19 16.08
C LYS A 3 -26.27 -0.87 15.63
N ILE A 4 -25.79 -0.56 14.42
CA ILE A 4 -24.48 -1.03 13.94
C ILE A 4 -23.50 0.16 13.90
N ARG A 5 -22.24 -0.08 14.27
CA ARG A 5 -21.10 0.83 14.09
C ARG A 5 -19.98 0.06 13.40
N ASN A 6 -19.60 0.46 12.19
CA ASN A 6 -18.42 -0.10 11.52
C ASN A 6 -17.28 0.90 11.67
N ILE A 7 -16.31 0.58 12.54
CA ILE A 7 -15.25 1.49 12.93
C ILE A 7 -13.85 0.92 12.69
N GLY A 8 -12.94 1.79 12.29
CA GLY A 8 -11.51 1.50 12.28
C GLY A 8 -10.81 2.10 13.49
N ILE A 9 -9.84 1.41 14.07
CA ILE A 9 -8.91 2.02 15.02
C ILE A 9 -7.61 2.26 14.27
N ILE A 10 -7.18 3.53 14.22
CA ILE A 10 -6.04 3.95 13.41
C ILE A 10 -5.13 4.85 14.23
N ALA A 11 -3.82 4.64 14.11
CA ALA A 11 -2.86 5.38 14.91
C ALA A 11 -1.47 5.35 14.29
N HIS A 12 -0.58 6.23 14.76
CA HIS A 12 0.84 6.03 14.56
C HIS A 12 1.36 4.80 15.35
N ILE A 13 2.53 4.31 14.95
CA ILE A 13 3.29 3.26 15.66
C ILE A 13 3.42 3.67 17.13
N ASP A 14 3.25 2.71 18.04
CA ASP A 14 3.33 2.93 19.49
C ASP A 14 2.36 3.97 20.09
N ALA A 15 1.32 4.42 19.38
CA ALA A 15 0.27 5.22 20.00
C ALA A 15 -0.65 4.40 20.94
N GLY A 16 -0.50 3.07 20.95
CA GLY A 16 -1.30 2.15 21.77
C GLY A 16 -2.63 1.74 21.12
N LYS A 17 -2.65 1.67 19.79
CA LYS A 17 -3.80 1.24 18.97
C LYS A 17 -4.27 -0.17 19.36
N THR A 18 -3.42 -1.18 19.23
CA THR A 18 -3.76 -2.57 19.56
C THR A 18 -4.11 -2.73 21.03
N THR A 19 -3.41 -2.03 21.93
CA THR A 19 -3.78 -2.00 23.37
C THR A 19 -5.20 -1.47 23.57
N THR A 20 -5.58 -0.42 22.83
CA THR A 20 -6.94 0.14 22.87
C THR A 20 -7.96 -0.88 22.33
N SER A 21 -7.67 -1.55 21.22
CA SER A 21 -8.49 -2.64 20.66
C SER A 21 -8.71 -3.77 21.68
N GLU A 22 -7.65 -4.24 22.35
CA GLU A 22 -7.73 -5.29 23.37
C GLU A 22 -8.59 -4.85 24.57
N ARG A 23 -8.45 -3.60 25.04
CA ARG A 23 -9.28 -3.08 26.13
C ARG A 23 -10.75 -2.95 25.74
N ILE A 24 -11.03 -2.58 24.49
CA ILE A 24 -12.41 -2.60 23.98
C ILE A 24 -12.99 -4.02 24.02
N LEU A 25 -12.23 -5.03 23.60
CA LEU A 25 -12.69 -6.43 23.66
C LEU A 25 -12.90 -6.92 25.09
N TYR A 26 -12.05 -6.51 26.01
CA TYR A 26 -12.19 -6.82 27.44
C TYR A 26 -13.46 -6.19 28.03
N PHE A 27 -13.65 -4.87 27.87
CA PHE A 27 -14.78 -4.16 28.48
C PHE A 27 -16.13 -4.55 27.88
N THR A 28 -16.16 -4.93 26.60
CA THR A 28 -17.38 -5.47 25.96
C THR A 28 -17.69 -6.91 26.38
N GLY A 29 -16.88 -7.51 27.25
CA GLY A 29 -17.05 -8.88 27.74
C GLY A 29 -16.77 -9.95 26.68
N ARG A 30 -16.12 -9.57 25.58
CA ARG A 30 -15.81 -10.49 24.48
C ARG A 30 -14.56 -11.30 24.77
N ASN A 31 -13.56 -10.68 25.41
CA ASN A 31 -12.38 -11.35 25.95
C ASN A 31 -12.39 -11.32 27.48
N TYR A 32 -12.16 -12.48 28.11
CA TYR A 32 -12.16 -12.62 29.58
C TYR A 32 -10.77 -12.41 30.22
N LYS A 33 -9.71 -12.27 29.40
CA LYS A 33 -8.34 -12.02 29.86
C LYS A 33 -7.81 -10.73 29.23
N LEU A 34 -7.04 -9.96 30.00
CA LEU A 34 -6.31 -8.81 29.51
C LEU A 34 -5.07 -9.31 28.74
N GLY A 35 -5.08 -9.20 27.41
CA GLY A 35 -3.90 -9.44 26.58
C GLY A 35 -2.96 -8.23 26.58
N GLU A 36 -1.67 -8.46 26.43
CA GLU A 36 -0.64 -7.42 26.24
C GLU A 36 0.20 -7.68 24.99
N THR A 37 0.44 -6.62 24.21
CA THR A 37 1.19 -6.67 22.95
C THR A 37 2.67 -6.96 23.19
N HIS A 38 3.25 -6.46 24.29
CA HIS A 38 4.66 -6.68 24.62
C HIS A 38 4.97 -8.13 25.00
N ASP A 39 3.98 -8.85 25.52
CA ASP A 39 4.10 -10.25 25.91
C ASP A 39 3.68 -11.21 24.79
N GLY A 40 3.32 -10.70 23.60
CA GLY A 40 2.84 -11.51 22.47
C GLY A 40 1.48 -12.19 22.71
N THR A 41 0.72 -11.73 23.71
CA THR A 41 -0.58 -12.33 24.11
C THR A 41 -1.79 -11.57 23.55
N ALA A 42 -1.57 -10.55 22.74
CA ALA A 42 -2.66 -9.80 22.10
C ALA A 42 -3.46 -10.71 21.14
N THR A 43 -4.78 -10.61 21.23
CA THR A 43 -5.73 -11.37 20.41
C THR A 43 -5.76 -10.88 18.97
N MET A 44 -5.56 -9.56 18.77
CA MET A 44 -5.64 -8.91 17.46
C MET A 44 -4.38 -9.12 16.60
N ASP A 45 -3.21 -9.27 17.22
CA ASP A 45 -1.93 -9.56 16.55
C ASP A 45 -1.72 -11.10 16.55
N TRP A 46 -2.34 -11.78 15.59
CA TRP A 46 -2.38 -13.24 15.53
C TRP A 46 -1.22 -13.85 14.73
N MET A 47 -0.55 -13.06 13.88
CA MET A 47 0.61 -13.53 13.13
C MET A 47 1.84 -13.59 14.02
N VAL A 48 2.69 -14.60 13.82
CA VAL A 48 3.95 -14.76 14.57
C VAL A 48 4.85 -13.52 14.37
N GLN A 49 4.89 -12.98 13.15
CA GLN A 49 5.66 -11.78 12.81
C GLN A 49 5.17 -10.52 13.53
N GLU A 50 3.86 -10.42 13.79
CA GLU A 50 3.27 -9.30 14.55
C GLU A 50 3.68 -9.39 16.02
N GLN A 51 3.62 -10.59 16.61
CA GLN A 51 3.99 -10.85 18.00
C GLN A 51 5.48 -10.66 18.27
N GLU A 52 6.35 -11.14 17.37
CA GLU A 52 7.81 -11.00 17.50
C GLU A 52 8.26 -9.53 17.41
N ARG A 53 7.59 -8.72 16.59
CA ARG A 53 7.97 -7.32 16.31
C ARG A 53 7.17 -6.29 17.11
N GLY A 54 6.06 -6.69 17.73
CA GLY A 54 5.16 -5.79 18.46
C GLY A 54 4.44 -4.78 17.56
N ILE A 55 4.21 -5.09 16.28
CA ILE A 55 3.52 -4.23 15.31
C ILE A 55 2.36 -4.98 14.65
N THR A 56 1.29 -4.28 14.30
CA THR A 56 0.22 -4.84 13.47
C THR A 56 0.58 -4.73 11.99
N ILE A 57 0.54 -5.84 11.28
CA ILE A 57 0.89 -6.01 9.86
C ILE A 57 -0.38 -6.13 9.02
N THR A 58 -1.35 -6.93 9.48
CA THR A 58 -2.61 -7.17 8.77
C THR A 58 -3.80 -6.67 9.57
N SER A 59 -4.86 -6.22 8.87
CA SER A 59 -6.05 -5.76 9.58
C SER A 59 -6.85 -6.92 10.19
N ALA A 60 -7.21 -6.81 11.47
CA ALA A 60 -8.04 -7.80 12.14
C ALA A 60 -9.47 -7.28 12.31
N ALA A 61 -10.45 -8.06 11.86
CA ALA A 61 -11.87 -7.72 12.01
C ALA A 61 -12.48 -8.48 13.21
N THR A 62 -13.26 -7.77 14.01
CA THR A 62 -13.92 -8.32 15.19
C THR A 62 -15.26 -7.64 15.45
N LYS A 63 -16.25 -8.38 15.97
CA LYS A 63 -17.55 -7.84 16.38
C LYS A 63 -17.70 -7.93 17.89
N CYS A 64 -18.12 -6.84 18.51
CA CYS A 64 -18.45 -6.77 19.93
C CYS A 64 -19.79 -6.05 20.14
N LYS A 65 -20.33 -6.14 21.36
CA LYS A 65 -21.59 -5.49 21.75
C LYS A 65 -21.36 -4.49 22.87
N TRP A 66 -21.89 -3.29 22.73
CA TRP A 66 -21.86 -2.25 23.77
C TRP A 66 -23.17 -1.48 23.79
N ASN A 67 -23.79 -1.29 24.96
CA ASN A 67 -25.06 -0.57 25.11
C ASN A 67 -26.14 -0.94 24.08
N ASN A 68 -26.31 -2.25 23.83
CA ASN A 68 -27.24 -2.81 22.84
C ASN A 68 -26.93 -2.42 21.38
N HIS A 69 -25.68 -2.03 21.08
CA HIS A 69 -25.17 -1.77 19.73
C HIS A 69 -24.13 -2.82 19.34
N ASP A 70 -24.17 -3.22 18.09
CA ASP A 70 -23.17 -4.04 17.44
C ASP A 70 -22.05 -3.13 16.91
N ILE A 71 -20.82 -3.35 17.38
CA ILE A 71 -19.64 -2.62 16.93
C ILE A 71 -18.74 -3.61 16.18
N ASN A 72 -18.57 -3.36 14.89
CA ASN A 72 -17.60 -4.05 14.04
C ASN A 72 -16.32 -3.20 14.03
N ILE A 73 -15.23 -3.76 14.52
CA ILE A 73 -13.94 -3.10 14.62
C ILE A 73 -13.00 -3.71 13.59
N ILE A 74 -12.36 -2.85 12.80
CA ILE A 74 -11.20 -3.20 11.98
C ILE A 74 -9.99 -2.54 12.62
N ASP A 75 -9.10 -3.35 13.17
CA ASP A 75 -7.83 -2.86 13.68
C ASP A 75 -6.85 -2.73 12.51
N THR A 76 -6.31 -1.53 12.25
CA THR A 76 -5.56 -1.22 11.03
C THR A 76 -4.07 -1.03 11.30
N PRO A 77 -3.14 -1.45 10.43
CA PRO A 77 -1.70 -1.24 10.64
C PRO A 77 -1.35 0.24 10.87
N GLY A 78 -0.46 0.52 11.82
CA GLY A 78 0.05 1.88 12.06
C GLY A 78 1.32 2.22 11.27
N HIS A 79 1.89 1.23 10.58
CA HIS A 79 3.14 1.34 9.84
C HIS A 79 2.90 1.67 8.36
N VAL A 80 3.71 2.56 7.80
CA VAL A 80 3.58 3.11 6.44
C VAL A 80 3.74 2.08 5.31
N ASP A 81 4.46 0.99 5.57
CA ASP A 81 4.65 -0.10 4.60
C ASP A 81 3.38 -0.93 4.38
N PHE A 82 2.38 -0.78 5.25
CA PHE A 82 1.06 -1.43 5.15
C PHE A 82 -0.06 -0.42 4.90
N THR A 83 0.26 0.70 4.24
CA THR A 83 -0.71 1.75 3.87
C THR A 83 -1.86 1.22 3.00
N ALA A 84 -1.60 0.21 2.17
CA ALA A 84 -2.63 -0.46 1.38
C ALA A 84 -3.74 -1.05 2.26
N GLU A 85 -3.38 -1.61 3.42
CA GLU A 85 -4.32 -2.19 4.37
C GLU A 85 -5.15 -1.09 5.05
N VAL A 86 -4.54 0.06 5.32
CA VAL A 86 -5.24 1.25 5.85
C VAL A 86 -6.21 1.82 4.82
N GLU A 87 -5.81 1.94 3.55
CA GLU A 87 -6.70 2.41 2.47
C GLU A 87 -7.91 1.50 2.27
N ARG A 88 -7.69 0.18 2.21
CA ARG A 88 -8.77 -0.81 2.10
C ARG A 88 -9.75 -0.72 3.26
N SER A 89 -9.21 -0.57 4.48
CA SER A 89 -10.01 -0.48 5.69
C SER A 89 -10.83 0.81 5.70
N LEU A 90 -10.20 1.96 5.47
CA LEU A 90 -10.89 3.26 5.46
C LEU A 90 -12.04 3.31 4.44
N ARG A 91 -11.90 2.66 3.28
CA ARG A 91 -12.96 2.63 2.26
C ARG A 91 -14.24 1.93 2.70
N VAL A 92 -14.14 0.92 3.58
CA VAL A 92 -15.29 0.10 4.01
C VAL A 92 -15.88 0.50 5.35
N LEU A 93 -15.22 1.42 6.06
CA LEU A 93 -15.60 1.86 7.39
C LEU A 93 -16.57 3.03 7.32
N ASP A 94 -17.55 3.04 8.21
CA ASP A 94 -18.49 4.15 8.32
C ASP A 94 -17.89 5.28 9.17
N GLY A 95 -17.01 4.94 10.13
CA GLY A 95 -16.29 5.92 10.95
C GLY A 95 -14.96 5.37 11.47
N CYS A 96 -14.18 6.19 12.17
CA CYS A 96 -12.93 5.73 12.79
C CYS A 96 -12.58 6.42 14.11
N VAL A 97 -11.69 5.76 14.86
CA VAL A 97 -11.06 6.26 16.08
C VAL A 97 -9.59 6.51 15.76
N ILE A 98 -9.18 7.78 15.80
CA ILE A 98 -7.79 8.19 15.66
C ILE A 98 -7.13 8.22 17.03
N VAL A 99 -6.23 7.29 17.29
CA VAL A 99 -5.49 7.21 18.55
C VAL A 99 -4.21 8.05 18.45
N LEU A 100 -4.04 8.99 19.37
CA LEU A 100 -2.86 9.85 19.46
C LEU A 100 -2.17 9.66 20.81
N CYS A 101 -0.84 9.76 20.83
CA CYS A 101 -0.08 9.66 22.07
C CYS A 101 -0.02 11.02 22.77
N ALA A 102 -0.36 11.10 24.06
CA ALA A 102 -0.27 12.34 24.84
C ALA A 102 1.16 12.91 24.90
N VAL A 103 2.18 12.06 24.78
CA VAL A 103 3.61 12.42 24.78
C VAL A 103 4.12 12.75 23.38
N GLY A 104 3.78 11.92 22.39
CA GLY A 104 4.25 12.07 21.01
C GLY A 104 3.48 13.10 20.19
N GLY A 105 2.21 13.34 20.55
CA GLY A 105 1.32 14.23 19.85
C GLY A 105 0.99 13.77 18.43
N VAL A 106 0.80 14.72 17.52
CA VAL A 106 0.60 14.48 16.08
C VAL A 106 1.94 14.23 15.42
N GLN A 107 2.11 13.01 14.92
CA GLN A 107 3.32 12.55 14.23
C GLN A 107 3.13 12.52 12.71
N PRO A 108 4.21 12.48 11.92
CA PRO A 108 4.18 12.42 10.46
C PRO A 108 3.18 11.40 9.87
N GLN A 109 3.13 10.20 10.43
CA GLN A 109 2.24 9.15 9.96
C GLN A 109 0.80 9.38 10.41
N SER A 110 0.57 10.06 11.54
CA SER A 110 -0.76 10.52 11.93
C SER A 110 -1.32 11.46 10.87
N GLU A 111 -0.49 12.34 10.30
CA GLU A 111 -0.88 13.25 9.20
C GLU A 111 -1.22 12.46 7.92
N THR A 112 -0.44 11.42 7.58
CA THR A 112 -0.73 10.56 6.41
C THR A 112 -2.06 9.82 6.55
N VAL A 113 -2.29 9.16 7.68
CA VAL A 113 -3.57 8.49 7.96
C VAL A 113 -4.73 9.50 7.96
N TRP A 114 -4.51 10.69 8.50
CA TRP A 114 -5.53 11.74 8.53
C TRP A 114 -5.92 12.19 7.11
N ARG A 115 -4.94 12.35 6.22
CA ARG A 115 -5.18 12.64 4.79
C ARG A 115 -5.96 11.52 4.11
N GLN A 116 -5.63 10.26 4.39
CA GLN A 116 -6.39 9.12 3.85
C GLN A 116 -7.84 9.12 4.37
N ALA A 117 -8.08 9.39 5.65
CA ALA A 117 -9.42 9.50 6.19
C ALA A 117 -10.20 10.68 5.56
N ASN A 118 -9.52 11.81 5.26
CA ASN A 118 -10.12 12.93 4.54
C ASN A 118 -10.50 12.56 3.09
N LYS A 119 -9.62 11.85 2.37
CA LYS A 119 -9.85 11.38 1.00
C LYS A 119 -11.15 10.58 0.89
N TYR A 120 -11.42 9.72 1.86
CA TYR A 120 -12.64 8.89 1.90
C TYR A 120 -13.79 9.52 2.70
N GLY A 121 -13.64 10.76 3.19
CA GLY A 121 -14.68 11.46 3.94
C GLY A 121 -15.09 10.78 5.25
N VAL A 122 -14.23 9.97 5.87
CA VAL A 122 -14.60 9.11 7.02
C VAL A 122 -14.74 9.95 8.30
N PRO A 123 -15.95 10.01 8.91
CA PRO A 123 -16.20 10.61 10.22
C PRO A 123 -15.35 10.00 11.32
N ARG A 124 -14.85 10.83 12.24
CA ARG A 124 -13.87 10.35 13.22
C ARG A 124 -13.94 11.02 14.57
N ILE A 125 -13.51 10.28 15.58
CA ILE A 125 -13.22 10.77 16.93
C ILE A 125 -11.73 10.62 17.22
N ALA A 126 -11.17 11.51 18.02
CA ALA A 126 -9.78 11.42 18.47
C ALA A 126 -9.72 10.93 19.92
N PHE A 127 -8.85 9.96 20.18
CA PHE A 127 -8.56 9.45 21.51
C PHE A 127 -7.10 9.72 21.87
N ILE A 128 -6.88 10.66 22.79
CA ILE A 128 -5.56 10.98 23.31
C ILE A 128 -5.22 9.95 24.41
N ASN A 129 -4.44 8.95 24.01
CA ASN A 129 -4.02 7.83 24.83
C ASN A 129 -2.69 8.11 25.55
N LYS A 130 -2.30 7.23 26.48
CA LYS A 130 -1.06 7.31 27.26
C LYS A 130 -0.98 8.55 28.16
N MET A 131 -2.12 9.00 28.68
CA MET A 131 -2.19 10.08 29.68
C MET A 131 -1.43 9.76 30.98
N ASP A 132 -1.09 8.49 31.20
CA ASP A 132 -0.31 7.99 32.34
C ASP A 132 1.21 8.14 32.19
N ARG A 133 1.71 8.58 31.03
CA ARG A 133 3.15 8.66 30.77
C ARG A 133 3.73 10.02 31.14
N VAL A 134 4.98 10.04 31.58
CA VAL A 134 5.75 11.27 31.82
C VAL A 134 5.81 12.10 30.54
N GLY A 135 5.53 13.39 30.65
CA GLY A 135 5.42 14.31 29.52
C GLY A 135 4.07 14.26 28.79
N ALA A 136 3.06 13.61 29.35
CA ALA A 136 1.70 13.62 28.82
C ALA A 136 1.10 15.05 28.89
N ASP A 137 0.79 15.61 27.74
CA ASP A 137 0.25 16.98 27.64
C ASP A 137 -0.94 17.00 26.67
N PHE A 138 -2.14 16.95 27.26
CA PHE A 138 -3.40 16.94 26.52
C PHE A 138 -3.60 18.21 25.67
N GLN A 139 -3.39 19.40 26.27
CA GLN A 139 -3.66 20.68 25.61
C GLN A 139 -2.73 20.90 24.42
N ARG A 140 -1.46 20.49 24.54
CA ARG A 140 -0.52 20.51 23.42
C ARG A 140 -0.98 19.62 22.27
N VAL A 141 -1.49 18.40 22.54
CA VAL A 141 -2.00 17.53 21.46
C VAL A 141 -3.25 18.14 20.80
N VAL A 142 -4.18 18.69 21.57
CA VAL A 142 -5.36 19.42 21.04
C VAL A 142 -4.92 20.55 20.11
N LYS A 143 -3.94 21.36 20.53
CA LYS A 143 -3.37 22.42 19.70
C LYS A 143 -2.71 21.88 18.43
N GLN A 144 -1.99 20.76 18.51
CA GLN A 144 -1.37 20.14 17.33
C GLN A 144 -2.41 19.60 16.35
N ILE A 145 -3.55 19.07 16.81
CA ILE A 145 -4.66 18.66 15.93
C ILE A 145 -5.16 19.88 15.13
N ARG A 146 -5.31 21.03 15.79
CA ARG A 146 -5.69 22.28 15.11
C ARG A 146 -4.63 22.77 14.13
N ASP A 147 -3.38 22.87 14.59
CA ASP A 147 -2.32 23.56 13.84
C ASP A 147 -1.73 22.71 12.72
N ARG A 148 -1.53 21.39 12.94
CA ARG A 148 -0.89 20.47 12.01
C ARG A 148 -1.88 19.72 11.13
N LEU A 149 -3.00 19.25 11.69
CA LEU A 149 -4.02 18.51 10.93
C LEU A 149 -5.07 19.43 10.30
N LYS A 150 -5.03 20.74 10.62
CA LYS A 150 -5.98 21.75 10.14
C LYS A 150 -7.43 21.38 10.41
N ALA A 151 -7.67 20.70 11.54
CA ALA A 151 -8.99 20.23 11.94
C ALA A 151 -9.55 21.10 13.08
N LEU A 152 -10.87 21.06 13.28
CA LEU A 152 -11.53 21.75 14.39
C LEU A 152 -11.73 20.77 15.58
N PRO A 153 -10.84 20.77 16.59
CA PRO A 153 -10.97 19.89 17.74
C PRO A 153 -12.12 20.33 18.65
N LEU A 154 -12.98 19.40 19.03
CA LEU A 154 -14.05 19.60 20.00
C LEU A 154 -13.75 18.78 21.25
N VAL A 155 -13.26 19.43 22.30
CA VAL A 155 -12.92 18.76 23.56
C VAL A 155 -14.19 18.37 24.30
N ILE A 156 -14.45 17.06 24.43
CA ILE A 156 -15.60 16.53 25.17
C ILE A 156 -15.20 15.88 26.50
N SER A 157 -13.92 15.51 26.65
CA SER A 157 -13.36 14.99 27.89
C SER A 157 -12.14 15.81 28.33
N LEU A 158 -12.21 16.42 29.51
CA LEU A 158 -11.11 17.18 30.10
C LEU A 158 -10.37 16.32 31.15
N PRO A 159 -9.04 16.09 31.04
CA PRO A 159 -8.34 15.18 31.95
C PRO A 159 -8.27 15.69 33.39
N ILE A 160 -8.36 14.76 34.35
CA ILE A 160 -8.13 15.00 35.79
C ILE A 160 -6.74 14.44 36.14
N GLY A 161 -5.79 15.34 36.27
CA GLY A 161 -4.37 15.01 36.46
C GLY A 161 -3.67 14.61 35.15
N SER A 162 -2.41 14.26 35.26
CA SER A 162 -1.55 13.80 34.15
C SER A 162 -0.48 12.86 34.71
N GLU A 163 0.14 12.08 33.83
CA GLU A 163 1.20 11.15 34.19
C GLU A 163 0.72 10.16 35.28
N ASP A 164 1.53 9.87 36.28
CA ASP A 164 1.15 8.98 37.40
C ASP A 164 -0.06 9.50 38.19
N ASN A 165 -0.34 10.81 38.14
CA ASN A 165 -1.48 11.44 38.81
C ASN A 165 -2.77 11.42 37.98
N TYR A 166 -2.78 10.79 36.79
CA TYR A 166 -3.98 10.71 35.96
C TYR A 166 -5.04 9.80 36.61
N GLN A 167 -6.16 10.39 37.04
CA GLN A 167 -7.23 9.69 37.77
C GLN A 167 -8.46 9.39 36.90
N GLY A 168 -8.69 10.22 35.88
CA GLY A 168 -9.89 10.14 35.04
C GLY A 168 -10.07 11.39 34.19
N HIS A 169 -11.31 11.69 33.82
CA HIS A 169 -11.66 12.90 33.06
C HIS A 169 -13.03 13.44 33.43
N ILE A 170 -13.27 14.71 33.14
CA ILE A 170 -14.56 15.37 33.24
C ILE A 170 -15.26 15.23 31.89
N ASP A 171 -16.47 14.70 31.89
CA ASP A 171 -17.36 14.73 30.73
C ASP A 171 -18.03 16.11 30.67
N LEU A 172 -17.70 16.89 29.65
CA LEU A 172 -18.18 18.27 29.49
C LEU A 172 -19.63 18.33 28.98
N VAL A 173 -20.18 17.21 28.50
CA VAL A 173 -21.58 17.14 28.10
C VAL A 173 -22.47 17.06 29.33
N SER A 174 -22.25 16.04 30.17
CA SER A 174 -23.02 15.82 31.41
C SER A 174 -22.53 16.65 32.60
N MET A 175 -21.40 17.33 32.47
CA MET A 175 -20.71 18.05 33.55
C MET A 175 -20.47 17.18 34.80
N THR A 176 -20.01 15.94 34.58
CA THR A 176 -19.67 14.99 35.65
C THR A 176 -18.23 14.51 35.55
N ALA A 177 -17.59 14.23 36.70
CA ALA A 177 -16.27 13.60 36.73
C ALA A 177 -16.41 12.08 36.61
N LYS A 178 -15.67 11.49 35.67
CA LYS A 178 -15.50 10.04 35.53
C LYS A 178 -14.14 9.67 36.10
N ILE A 179 -14.13 8.91 37.19
CA ILE A 179 -12.93 8.49 37.91
C ILE A 179 -12.86 6.96 37.92
N TRP A 180 -11.66 6.41 37.75
CA TRP A 180 -11.43 4.97 37.77
C TRP A 180 -10.65 4.58 39.02
N GLU A 181 -11.30 3.81 39.88
CA GLU A 181 -10.70 3.24 41.09
C GLU A 181 -10.44 1.74 40.87
N PRO A 182 -9.17 1.30 40.86
CA PRO A 182 -8.83 -0.12 40.85
C PRO A 182 -9.31 -0.78 42.15
N CYS A 183 -9.90 -1.97 42.07
CA CYS A 183 -10.20 -2.76 43.26
C CYS A 183 -9.62 -4.18 43.11
N GLU A 184 -9.35 -4.86 44.24
CA GLU A 184 -8.73 -6.20 44.23
C GLU A 184 -9.48 -7.26 43.40
N LYS A 185 -10.80 -7.08 43.20
CA LYS A 185 -11.65 -7.99 42.42
C LYS A 185 -11.80 -7.60 40.95
N ASP A 186 -11.49 -6.36 40.60
CA ASP A 186 -11.54 -5.83 39.24
C ASP A 186 -10.28 -4.96 39.01
N PRO A 187 -9.16 -5.58 38.58
CA PRO A 187 -7.91 -4.89 38.30
C PRO A 187 -8.03 -3.82 37.20
N ALA A 188 -9.09 -3.87 36.39
CA ALA A 188 -9.36 -2.87 35.36
C ALA A 188 -10.00 -1.59 35.93
N GLY A 189 -10.55 -1.66 37.14
CA GLY A 189 -11.12 -0.52 37.86
C GLY A 189 -12.55 -0.20 37.40
N LYS A 190 -13.41 0.04 38.39
CA LYS A 190 -14.81 0.41 38.13
C LYS A 190 -14.86 1.90 37.80
N MET A 191 -15.55 2.26 36.71
CA MET A 191 -15.84 3.65 36.39
C MET A 191 -16.89 4.19 37.38
N ILE A 192 -16.52 5.22 38.13
CA ILE A 192 -17.38 5.93 39.08
C ILE A 192 -17.69 7.31 38.51
N THR A 193 -18.97 7.69 38.54
CA THR A 193 -19.40 9.06 38.23
C THR A 193 -19.48 9.84 39.54
N ALA A 194 -18.76 10.96 39.61
CA ALA A 194 -18.66 11.81 40.78
C ALA A 194 -18.85 13.29 40.40
N GLU A 195 -18.98 14.15 41.41
CA GLU A 195 -18.96 15.60 41.22
C GLU A 195 -17.57 16.08 40.79
N ILE A 196 -17.53 17.18 40.03
CA ILE A 196 -16.28 17.77 39.56
C ILE A 196 -15.49 18.33 40.75
N PRO A 197 -14.20 18.00 40.89
CA PRO A 197 -13.34 18.58 41.93
C PRO A 197 -13.36 20.12 41.92
N ASN A 198 -13.49 20.74 43.10
CA ASN A 198 -13.64 22.20 43.23
C ASN A 198 -12.51 23.00 42.55
N ASN A 199 -11.29 22.46 42.52
CA ASN A 199 -10.13 23.08 41.86
C ASN A 199 -10.22 23.07 40.34
N LEU A 200 -11.01 22.17 39.74
CA LEU A 200 -11.18 22.03 38.29
C LEU A 200 -12.51 22.58 37.77
N LYS A 201 -13.45 22.92 38.66
CA LYS A 201 -14.80 23.39 38.28
C LYS A 201 -14.78 24.59 37.34
N LYS A 202 -13.98 25.62 37.64
CA LYS A 202 -13.84 26.81 36.78
C LYS A 202 -13.29 26.46 35.39
N SER A 203 -12.25 25.62 35.33
CA SER A 203 -11.67 25.18 34.06
C SER A 203 -12.64 24.32 33.24
N ALA A 204 -13.50 23.54 33.90
CA ALA A 204 -14.55 22.75 33.23
C ALA A 204 -15.67 23.66 32.68
N GLU A 205 -16.06 24.69 33.42
CA GLU A 205 -17.05 25.69 32.96
C GLU A 205 -16.53 26.46 31.73
N GLU A 206 -15.26 26.90 31.75
CA GLU A 206 -14.60 27.53 30.60
C GLU A 206 -14.53 26.57 29.39
N ALA A 207 -14.11 25.32 29.60
CA ALA A 207 -14.05 24.33 28.52
C ALA A 207 -15.43 23.95 27.98
N ARG A 208 -16.48 23.96 28.82
CA ARG A 208 -17.87 23.74 28.37
C ARG A 208 -18.36 24.93 27.53
N ALA A 209 -18.04 26.16 27.93
CA ALA A 209 -18.37 27.35 27.14
C ALA A 209 -17.72 27.29 25.75
N ASP A 210 -16.42 26.98 25.68
CA ASP A 210 -15.71 26.78 24.41
C ASP A 210 -16.36 25.67 23.54
N LEU A 211 -16.79 24.57 24.17
CA LEU A 211 -17.50 23.49 23.47
C LEU A 211 -18.84 23.98 22.88
N ILE A 212 -19.62 24.75 23.65
CA ILE A 212 -20.89 25.31 23.18
C ILE A 212 -20.66 26.32 22.07
N ASP A 213 -19.65 27.19 22.19
CA ASP A 213 -19.27 28.17 21.15
C ASP A 213 -18.95 27.49 19.81
N ILE A 214 -18.16 26.42 19.86
CA ILE A 214 -17.84 25.65 18.65
C ILE A 214 -19.09 24.99 18.08
N LEU A 215 -19.96 24.43 18.91
CA LEU A 215 -21.21 23.80 18.45
C LEU A 215 -22.19 24.81 17.86
N ALA A 216 -22.29 26.01 18.43
CA ALA A 216 -23.11 27.11 17.91
C ALA A 216 -22.69 27.53 16.49
N SER A 217 -21.41 27.38 16.15
CA SER A 217 -20.94 27.64 14.77
C SER A 217 -21.39 26.57 13.75
N CYS A 218 -21.84 25.40 14.21
CA CYS A 218 -22.19 24.26 13.36
C CYS A 218 -23.68 23.86 13.41
N ASN A 219 -24.46 24.34 14.39
CA ASN A 219 -25.84 23.96 14.63
C ASN A 219 -26.69 25.18 15.03
N ASP A 220 -27.69 25.49 14.21
CA ASP A 220 -28.52 26.69 14.35
C ASP A 220 -29.37 26.67 15.64
N GLU A 221 -29.87 25.51 16.06
CA GLU A 221 -30.68 25.39 17.29
C GLU A 221 -29.85 25.69 18.55
N ILE A 222 -28.59 25.27 18.56
CA ILE A 222 -27.65 25.63 19.64
C ILE A 222 -27.32 27.12 19.59
N LEU A 223 -27.12 27.69 18.40
CA LEU A 223 -26.82 29.12 18.25
C LEU A 223 -27.95 30.01 18.78
N GLU A 224 -29.20 29.73 18.39
CA GLU A 224 -30.38 30.48 18.86
C GLU A 224 -30.47 30.45 20.38
N LYS A 225 -30.42 29.26 20.97
CA LYS A 225 -30.47 29.07 22.43
C LYS A 225 -29.33 29.76 23.16
N TYR A 226 -28.13 29.72 22.60
CA TYR A 226 -26.95 30.36 23.17
C TYR A 226 -27.06 31.89 23.14
N MET A 227 -27.58 32.46 22.05
CA MET A 227 -27.81 33.91 21.93
C MET A 227 -28.90 34.41 22.89
N ASP A 228 -29.93 33.60 23.11
CA ASP A 228 -31.03 33.91 24.05
C ASP A 228 -30.67 33.65 25.52
N GLY A 229 -29.48 33.08 25.79
CA GLY A 229 -29.03 32.73 27.13
C GLY A 229 -29.82 31.58 27.77
N GLU A 230 -30.47 30.75 26.96
CA GLU A 230 -31.20 29.56 27.42
C GLU A 230 -30.27 28.42 27.82
N GLU A 231 -30.70 27.59 28.75
CA GLU A 231 -29.97 26.37 29.12
C GLU A 231 -30.10 25.31 28.01
N ILE A 232 -28.95 24.84 27.50
CA ILE A 232 -28.88 23.85 26.43
C ILE A 232 -28.85 22.45 27.07
N SER A 233 -29.84 21.63 26.73
CA SER A 233 -29.94 20.27 27.27
C SER A 233 -28.80 19.35 26.78
N ASP A 234 -28.34 18.43 27.63
CA ASP A 234 -27.31 17.44 27.29
C ASP A 234 -27.65 16.63 26.04
N LYS A 235 -28.94 16.31 25.84
CA LYS A 235 -29.41 15.56 24.66
C LYS A 235 -29.23 16.36 23.37
N LEU A 236 -29.49 17.67 23.42
CA LEU A 236 -29.28 18.55 22.27
C LEU A 236 -27.78 18.68 21.96
N ILE A 237 -26.94 18.84 22.99
CA ILE A 237 -25.48 18.85 22.85
C ILE A 237 -24.99 17.56 22.19
N GLN A 238 -25.42 16.39 22.67
CA GLN A 238 -25.04 15.10 22.07
C GLN A 238 -25.46 14.97 20.60
N THR A 239 -26.66 15.46 20.27
CA THR A 239 -27.19 15.41 18.90
C THR A 239 -26.37 16.32 17.97
N ALA A 240 -26.06 17.55 18.39
CA ALA A 240 -25.24 18.46 17.61
C ALA A 240 -23.79 17.97 17.45
N ILE A 241 -23.19 17.38 18.49
CA ILE A 241 -21.87 16.74 18.38
C ILE A 241 -21.92 15.63 17.31
N ARG A 242 -22.94 14.78 17.36
CA ARG A 242 -23.11 13.69 16.39
C ARG A 242 -23.25 14.23 14.97
N GLU A 243 -24.10 15.22 14.74
CA GLU A 243 -24.31 15.83 13.42
C GLU A 243 -23.01 16.46 12.88
N GLY A 244 -22.31 17.24 13.71
CA GLY A 244 -21.03 17.85 13.33
C GLY A 244 -19.94 16.81 13.06
N THR A 245 -19.94 15.69 13.79
CA THR A 245 -19.00 14.58 13.58
C THR A 245 -19.25 13.89 12.25
N ILE A 246 -20.51 13.55 11.94
CA ILE A 246 -20.90 12.88 10.68
C ILE A 246 -20.58 13.75 9.47
N LYS A 247 -20.76 15.07 9.59
CA LYS A 247 -20.41 16.04 8.53
C LYS A 247 -18.91 16.36 8.45
N ASN A 248 -18.06 15.74 9.28
CA ASN A 248 -16.63 16.06 9.41
C ASN A 248 -16.31 17.53 9.72
N MET A 249 -17.24 18.27 10.34
CA MET A 249 -17.04 19.68 10.70
C MET A 249 -16.24 19.83 11.99
N VAL A 250 -16.48 18.94 12.95
CA VAL A 250 -15.81 18.92 14.26
C VAL A 250 -15.30 17.52 14.58
N ILE A 251 -14.22 17.45 15.36
CA ILE A 251 -13.63 16.19 15.80
C ILE A 251 -13.76 16.07 17.31
N PRO A 252 -14.65 15.20 17.84
CA PRO A 252 -14.74 14.95 19.27
C PRO A 252 -13.44 14.38 19.83
N ILE A 253 -12.92 14.99 20.90
CA ILE A 253 -11.69 14.58 21.56
C ILE A 253 -12.00 13.98 22.93
N LEU A 254 -11.62 12.72 23.09
CA LEU A 254 -11.59 12.01 24.36
C LEU A 254 -10.14 11.79 24.81
N CYS A 255 -9.93 11.52 26.10
CA CYS A 255 -8.63 11.17 26.65
C CYS A 255 -8.68 9.97 27.59
N GLY A 256 -7.56 9.26 27.69
CA GLY A 256 -7.46 8.09 28.54
C GLY A 256 -6.08 7.47 28.61
N SER A 257 -6.01 6.37 29.33
CA SER A 257 -4.89 5.45 29.34
C SER A 257 -5.44 4.04 29.15
N ALA A 258 -5.32 3.51 27.93
CA ALA A 258 -5.69 2.13 27.64
C ALA A 258 -4.84 1.15 28.47
N PHE A 259 -3.57 1.48 28.74
CA PHE A 259 -2.69 0.66 29.56
C PHE A 259 -3.18 0.54 31.01
N LYS A 260 -3.56 1.67 31.63
CA LYS A 260 -4.10 1.72 33.00
C LYS A 260 -5.61 1.48 33.08
N ASN A 261 -6.26 1.09 31.98
CA ASN A 261 -7.69 0.77 31.91
C ASN A 261 -8.63 1.97 32.20
N LYS A 262 -8.17 3.20 31.98
CA LYS A 262 -8.93 4.44 32.26
C LYS A 262 -9.40 5.12 30.97
N GLY A 263 -10.70 5.40 30.86
CA GLY A 263 -11.27 6.18 29.76
C GLY A 263 -11.71 5.40 28.51
N VAL A 264 -11.42 4.09 28.42
CA VAL A 264 -11.84 3.26 27.28
C VAL A 264 -13.36 3.02 27.27
N GLN A 265 -14.02 2.92 28.44
CA GLN A 265 -15.49 2.88 28.47
C GLN A 265 -16.12 4.17 27.93
N SER A 266 -15.59 5.35 28.29
CA SER A 266 -16.05 6.62 27.72
C SER A 266 -15.81 6.71 26.21
N LEU A 267 -14.71 6.11 25.72
CA LEU A 267 -14.48 5.96 24.29
C LEU A 267 -15.55 5.09 23.62
N LEU A 268 -15.94 3.97 24.23
CA LEU A 268 -17.04 3.11 23.74
C LEU A 268 -18.39 3.85 23.71
N ASP A 269 -18.67 4.64 24.73
CA ASP A 269 -19.85 5.51 24.76
C ASP A 269 -19.79 6.56 23.63
N GLY A 270 -18.62 7.19 23.42
CA GLY A 270 -18.39 8.12 22.31
C GLY A 270 -18.55 7.49 20.93
N ILE A 271 -18.10 6.25 20.73
CA ILE A 271 -18.30 5.47 19.49
C ILE A 271 -19.80 5.30 19.22
N VAL A 272 -20.56 4.90 20.23
CA VAL A 272 -22.01 4.68 20.06
C VAL A 272 -22.73 6.02 19.81
N ASN A 273 -22.39 7.06 20.56
CA ASN A 273 -23.11 8.33 20.54
C ASN A 273 -22.79 9.18 19.32
N TYR A 274 -21.52 9.25 18.90
CA TYR A 274 -21.05 10.26 17.93
C TYR A 274 -20.68 9.68 16.57
N LEU A 275 -20.21 8.43 16.48
CA LEU A 275 -19.87 7.84 15.17
C LEU A 275 -21.11 7.37 14.40
N PRO A 276 -21.07 7.41 13.06
CA PRO A 276 -22.21 7.08 12.21
C PRO A 276 -22.58 5.59 12.25
N SER A 277 -23.83 5.32 11.92
CA SER A 277 -24.29 4.02 11.44
C SER A 277 -24.20 3.96 9.90
N PRO A 278 -24.30 2.76 9.28
CA PRO A 278 -24.33 2.62 7.82
C PRO A 278 -25.41 3.46 7.11
N LYS A 279 -26.45 3.89 7.83
CA LYS A 279 -27.53 4.73 7.29
C LYS A 279 -27.25 6.23 7.36
N ASP A 280 -26.32 6.64 8.22
CA ASP A 280 -26.03 8.05 8.47
C ASP A 280 -24.95 8.59 7.52
N ILE A 281 -24.24 7.70 6.83
CA ILE A 281 -23.26 8.02 5.80
C ILE A 281 -23.95 8.19 4.44
N GLN A 282 -23.35 9.01 3.58
CA GLN A 282 -23.80 9.17 2.19
C GLN A 282 -23.83 7.80 1.48
N ALA A 283 -24.85 7.60 0.65
CA ALA A 283 -24.96 6.39 -0.17
C ALA A 283 -23.68 6.17 -0.98
N SER A 284 -23.23 4.92 -1.06
CA SER A 284 -22.04 4.61 -1.86
C SER A 284 -22.36 4.80 -3.34
N VAL A 285 -21.42 5.37 -4.09
CA VAL A 285 -21.57 5.55 -5.53
C VAL A 285 -21.06 4.30 -6.25
N GLY A 286 -21.89 3.75 -7.12
CA GLY A 286 -21.50 2.75 -8.12
C GLY A 286 -21.61 3.34 -9.53
N PHE A 287 -20.98 2.70 -10.50
CA PHE A 287 -20.99 3.11 -11.90
C PHE A 287 -21.65 2.04 -12.75
N ASN A 288 -22.55 2.45 -13.65
CA ASN A 288 -23.05 1.54 -14.68
C ASN A 288 -21.89 1.10 -15.59
N LYS A 289 -21.81 -0.19 -15.88
CA LYS A 289 -20.71 -0.79 -16.65
C LYS A 289 -20.62 -0.27 -18.09
N ASP A 290 -21.76 0.07 -18.69
CA ASP A 290 -21.85 0.46 -20.10
C ASP A 290 -21.92 1.99 -20.28
N THR A 291 -22.68 2.68 -19.42
CA THR A 291 -22.89 4.13 -19.54
C THR A 291 -21.92 4.97 -18.70
N LEU A 292 -21.21 4.36 -17.74
CA LEU A 292 -20.38 5.04 -16.73
C LEU A 292 -21.14 6.09 -15.89
N GLU A 293 -22.47 6.05 -15.92
CA GLU A 293 -23.31 6.93 -15.09
C GLU A 293 -23.26 6.50 -13.63
N GLU A 294 -23.28 7.49 -12.74
CA GLU A 294 -23.30 7.30 -11.30
C GLU A 294 -24.66 6.79 -10.84
N VAL A 295 -24.65 5.76 -9.99
CA VAL A 295 -25.82 5.15 -9.38
C VAL A 295 -25.60 5.10 -7.87
N GLU A 296 -26.53 5.68 -7.13
CA GLU A 296 -26.50 5.63 -5.67
C GLU A 296 -26.90 4.24 -5.14
N ILE A 297 -26.09 3.71 -4.23
CA ILE A 297 -26.31 2.43 -3.56
C ILE A 297 -26.77 2.72 -2.13
N ILE A 298 -28.08 2.65 -1.94
CA ILE A 298 -28.74 2.90 -0.68
C ILE A 298 -28.56 1.71 0.25
N ALA A 299 -28.17 1.97 1.51
CA ALA A 299 -28.03 0.97 2.55
C ALA A 299 -29.37 0.42 3.07
N ASP A 300 -30.07 -0.32 2.20
CA ASP A 300 -31.32 -1.02 2.49
C ASP A 300 -31.16 -2.53 2.23
N PRO A 301 -31.45 -3.40 3.21
CA PRO A 301 -31.46 -4.85 3.03
C PRO A 301 -32.41 -5.37 1.96
N LYS A 302 -33.42 -4.57 1.57
CA LYS A 302 -34.38 -4.89 0.50
C LYS A 302 -33.95 -4.39 -0.88
N ALA A 303 -32.94 -3.53 -0.95
CA ALA A 303 -32.38 -3.07 -2.21
C ALA A 303 -31.63 -4.21 -2.94
N PRO A 304 -31.33 -4.06 -4.24
CA PRO A 304 -30.50 -5.02 -4.96
C PRO A 304 -29.15 -5.25 -4.25
N PHE A 305 -28.71 -6.50 -4.19
CA PHE A 305 -27.47 -6.85 -3.50
C PHE A 305 -26.27 -6.19 -4.18
N SER A 306 -25.49 -5.46 -3.38
CA SER A 306 -24.22 -4.88 -3.79
C SER A 306 -23.23 -4.96 -2.64
N ALA A 307 -22.07 -5.54 -2.90
CA ALA A 307 -21.02 -5.74 -1.91
C ALA A 307 -19.64 -5.59 -2.54
N MET A 308 -18.64 -5.25 -1.73
CA MET A 308 -17.24 -5.13 -2.15
C MET A 308 -16.36 -6.10 -1.37
N ALA A 309 -15.57 -6.90 -2.09
CA ALA A 309 -14.48 -7.65 -1.49
C ALA A 309 -13.29 -6.72 -1.24
N PHE A 310 -12.93 -6.47 0.01
CA PHE A 310 -11.89 -5.49 0.35
C PHE A 310 -10.62 -6.11 0.91
N LYS A 311 -10.67 -7.39 1.30
CA LYS A 311 -9.51 -8.13 1.79
C LYS A 311 -9.65 -9.62 1.48
N ILE A 312 -8.58 -10.22 0.98
CA ILE A 312 -8.50 -11.66 0.75
C ILE A 312 -7.42 -12.19 1.67
N ALA A 313 -7.73 -13.20 2.48
CA ALA A 313 -6.76 -13.88 3.32
C ALA A 313 -6.68 -15.34 2.90
N ALA A 314 -5.52 -15.79 2.47
CA ALA A 314 -5.30 -17.21 2.20
C ALA A 314 -4.89 -17.91 3.49
N MET A 315 -5.66 -18.92 3.92
CA MET A 315 -5.30 -19.70 5.10
C MET A 315 -5.03 -21.17 4.72
N PRO A 316 -3.96 -21.78 5.28
CA PRO A 316 -3.72 -23.22 5.14
C PRO A 316 -4.97 -24.03 5.49
N HIS A 317 -5.29 -25.04 4.67
CA HIS A 317 -6.41 -25.99 4.83
C HIS A 317 -7.85 -25.45 4.70
N VAL A 318 -8.07 -24.15 4.76
CA VAL A 318 -9.42 -23.54 4.71
C VAL A 318 -9.73 -22.97 3.32
N GLY A 319 -8.70 -22.55 2.58
CA GLY A 319 -8.82 -21.84 1.31
C GLY A 319 -8.81 -20.32 1.48
N LYS A 320 -9.30 -19.60 0.46
CA LYS A 320 -9.37 -18.14 0.46
C LYS A 320 -10.57 -17.67 1.28
N LEU A 321 -10.33 -16.84 2.29
CA LEU A 321 -11.34 -16.08 3.03
C LEU A 321 -11.46 -14.70 2.40
N ILE A 322 -12.68 -14.30 2.03
CA ILE A 322 -12.90 -13.04 1.30
C ILE A 322 -13.74 -12.12 2.17
N TYR A 323 -13.08 -11.16 2.80
CA TYR A 323 -13.71 -10.14 3.61
C TYR A 323 -14.47 -9.19 2.70
N THR A 324 -15.77 -9.08 2.98
CA THR A 324 -16.76 -8.45 2.14
C THR A 324 -17.58 -7.47 2.96
N ARG A 325 -17.70 -6.24 2.46
CA ARG A 325 -18.62 -5.22 2.97
C ARG A 325 -19.90 -5.26 2.15
N ILE A 326 -21.04 -5.51 2.79
CA ILE A 326 -22.35 -5.47 2.13
C ILE A 326 -22.89 -4.05 2.23
N TYR A 327 -23.04 -3.36 1.09
CA TYR A 327 -23.58 -2.01 1.04
C TYR A 327 -25.10 -2.02 0.92
N ALA A 328 -25.66 -2.89 0.08
CA ALA A 328 -27.09 -3.01 -0.15
C ALA A 328 -27.52 -4.47 -0.27
N GLY A 329 -28.79 -4.72 0.02
CA GLY A 329 -29.41 -6.03 -0.11
C GLY A 329 -29.06 -7.03 0.99
N THR A 330 -29.34 -8.30 0.70
CA THR A 330 -29.16 -9.43 1.61
C THR A 330 -28.48 -10.58 0.86
N LEU A 331 -27.62 -11.31 1.56
CA LEU A 331 -26.88 -12.46 1.05
C LEU A 331 -27.16 -13.68 1.92
N ASN A 332 -27.49 -14.81 1.28
CA ASN A 332 -27.74 -16.09 1.95
C ASN A 332 -26.69 -17.13 1.55
N VAL A 333 -26.46 -18.09 2.44
CA VAL A 333 -25.62 -19.26 2.12
C VAL A 333 -26.24 -20.03 0.94
N GLY A 334 -25.42 -20.33 -0.07
CA GLY A 334 -25.83 -21.07 -1.27
C GLY A 334 -26.20 -20.19 -2.46
N ASP A 335 -26.37 -18.87 -2.27
CA ASP A 335 -26.71 -17.92 -3.33
C ASP A 335 -25.71 -17.95 -4.49
N GLN A 336 -26.23 -17.76 -5.70
CA GLN A 336 -25.43 -17.52 -6.90
C GLN A 336 -25.32 -16.02 -7.11
N ILE A 337 -24.09 -15.51 -7.09
CA ILE A 337 -23.77 -14.10 -7.29
C ILE A 337 -22.90 -13.93 -8.53
N TYR A 338 -22.79 -12.70 -9.01
CA TYR A 338 -21.85 -12.29 -10.04
C TYR A 338 -20.73 -11.44 -9.43
N ASN A 339 -19.50 -11.79 -9.77
CA ASN A 339 -18.40 -10.83 -9.75
C ASN A 339 -18.56 -9.94 -10.99
N VAL A 340 -19.14 -8.76 -10.79
CA VAL A 340 -19.51 -7.81 -11.85
C VAL A 340 -18.25 -7.29 -12.56
N THR A 341 -17.21 -7.04 -11.77
CA THR A 341 -15.91 -6.53 -12.22
C THR A 341 -15.24 -7.50 -13.18
N ARG A 342 -15.28 -8.81 -12.89
CA ARG A 342 -14.68 -9.87 -13.71
C ARG A 342 -15.64 -10.55 -14.69
N GLY A 343 -16.94 -10.29 -14.57
CA GLY A 343 -17.98 -10.89 -15.40
C GLY A 343 -18.18 -12.40 -15.18
N LYS A 344 -17.92 -12.90 -13.96
CA LYS A 344 -18.01 -14.34 -13.64
C LYS A 344 -19.07 -14.65 -12.60
N LYS A 345 -19.73 -15.79 -12.75
CA LYS A 345 -20.67 -16.32 -11.77
C LYS A 345 -19.91 -17.05 -10.68
N GLU A 346 -20.29 -16.80 -9.44
CA GLU A 346 -19.69 -17.37 -8.25
C GLU A 346 -20.79 -17.90 -7.34
N ARG A 347 -20.46 -18.87 -6.49
CA ARG A 347 -21.42 -19.46 -5.55
C ARG A 347 -20.93 -19.30 -4.14
N ILE A 348 -21.78 -18.78 -3.26
CA ILE A 348 -21.45 -18.65 -1.85
C ILE A 348 -21.56 -20.01 -1.18
N GLY A 349 -20.43 -20.54 -0.73
CA GLY A 349 -20.38 -21.79 0.02
C GLY A 349 -20.73 -21.58 1.49
N ARG A 350 -20.09 -20.60 2.14
CA ARG A 350 -20.32 -20.26 3.55
C ARG A 350 -20.16 -18.76 3.79
N ILE A 351 -20.89 -18.25 4.78
CA ILE A 351 -20.77 -16.89 5.30
C ILE A 351 -20.24 -17.00 6.73
N LEU A 352 -19.14 -16.31 7.02
CA LEU A 352 -18.45 -16.38 8.31
C LEU A 352 -18.41 -14.99 8.94
N GLN A 353 -18.79 -14.90 10.20
CA GLN A 353 -18.51 -13.75 11.04
C GLN A 353 -17.15 -13.97 11.72
N MET A 354 -16.22 -13.04 11.50
CA MET A 354 -14.87 -13.11 12.05
C MET A 354 -14.80 -12.49 13.44
N HIS A 355 -14.02 -13.12 14.32
CA HIS A 355 -13.63 -12.58 15.61
C HIS A 355 -12.14 -12.87 15.82
N ALA A 356 -11.28 -11.97 15.33
CA ALA A 356 -9.85 -12.23 15.20
C ALA A 356 -9.61 -13.57 14.48
N ASN A 357 -9.15 -14.62 15.18
CA ASN A 357 -8.93 -15.95 14.62
C ASN A 357 -10.12 -16.93 14.75
N GLN A 358 -11.14 -16.60 15.54
CA GLN A 358 -12.34 -17.43 15.73
C GLN A 358 -13.42 -17.11 14.69
N ARG A 359 -14.25 -18.10 14.37
CA ARG A 359 -15.23 -18.02 13.27
C ARG A 359 -16.58 -18.53 13.72
N VAL A 360 -17.62 -17.78 13.39
CA VAL A 360 -19.01 -18.16 13.59
C VAL A 360 -19.67 -18.23 12.23
N GLU A 361 -20.25 -19.37 11.86
CA GLU A 361 -21.00 -19.49 10.60
C GLU A 361 -22.34 -18.75 10.72
N LEU A 362 -22.69 -18.01 9.67
CA LEU A 362 -23.97 -17.30 9.54
C LEU A 362 -24.77 -17.90 8.38
N GLU A 363 -26.10 -17.93 8.52
CA GLU A 363 -27.00 -18.32 7.44
C GLU A 363 -27.25 -17.16 6.46
N THR A 364 -27.32 -15.94 6.99
CA THR A 364 -27.68 -14.72 6.25
C THR A 364 -26.83 -13.52 6.70
N ALA A 365 -26.58 -12.58 5.79
CA ALA A 365 -25.91 -11.31 6.06
C ALA A 365 -26.60 -10.16 5.33
N HIS A 366 -26.66 -8.98 5.93
CA HIS A 366 -27.48 -7.86 5.48
C HIS A 366 -26.64 -6.61 5.13
N ALA A 367 -27.26 -5.65 4.46
CA ALA A 367 -26.71 -4.32 4.25
C ALA A 367 -26.18 -3.71 5.56
N GLY A 368 -24.92 -3.28 5.54
CA GLY A 368 -24.21 -2.74 6.70
C GLY A 368 -23.40 -3.76 7.51
N ASP A 369 -23.39 -5.04 7.13
CA ASP A 369 -22.52 -6.06 7.72
C ASP A 369 -21.14 -6.14 7.05
N ILE A 370 -20.17 -6.65 7.80
CA ILE A 370 -18.84 -7.04 7.32
C ILE A 370 -18.65 -8.52 7.64
N VAL A 371 -18.50 -9.35 6.60
CA VAL A 371 -18.43 -10.82 6.70
C VAL A 371 -17.29 -11.37 5.87
N ALA A 372 -16.84 -12.59 6.18
CA ALA A 372 -15.91 -13.35 5.34
C ALA A 372 -16.67 -14.42 4.55
N LEU A 373 -16.48 -14.43 3.23
CA LEU A 373 -17.10 -15.39 2.32
C LEU A 373 -16.12 -16.50 1.95
N VAL A 374 -16.65 -17.71 1.78
CA VAL A 374 -15.90 -18.89 1.35
C VAL A 374 -16.59 -19.55 0.17
N GLY A 375 -15.80 -20.01 -0.82
CA GLY A 375 -16.29 -20.76 -1.98
C GLY A 375 -16.19 -20.03 -3.32
N ILE A 376 -15.80 -18.76 -3.30
CA ILE A 376 -15.56 -17.94 -4.50
C ILE A 376 -14.17 -18.27 -5.06
N LYS A 377 -14.06 -18.50 -6.36
CA LYS A 377 -12.80 -18.91 -7.01
C LYS A 377 -12.04 -17.72 -7.56
N GLU A 378 -12.71 -16.86 -8.33
CA GLU A 378 -12.08 -15.73 -9.02
C GLU A 378 -12.52 -14.40 -8.42
N ILE A 379 -11.66 -13.88 -7.57
CA ILE A 379 -11.89 -12.63 -6.86
C ILE A 379 -10.57 -11.93 -6.59
N GLY A 380 -10.56 -10.62 -6.75
CA GLY A 380 -9.51 -9.73 -6.32
C GLY A 380 -10.01 -8.73 -5.29
N THR A 381 -9.06 -8.13 -4.58
CA THR A 381 -9.33 -6.99 -3.69
C THR A 381 -9.86 -5.81 -4.51
N GLY A 382 -11.00 -5.25 -4.10
CA GLY A 382 -11.73 -4.19 -4.78
C GLY A 382 -12.82 -4.67 -5.76
N ASP A 383 -12.98 -5.98 -5.95
CA ASP A 383 -14.04 -6.50 -6.84
C ASP A 383 -15.44 -6.25 -6.26
N THR A 384 -16.39 -5.94 -7.15
CA THR A 384 -17.82 -5.76 -6.81
C THR A 384 -18.60 -7.05 -7.03
N LEU A 385 -19.41 -7.41 -6.04
CA LEU A 385 -20.30 -8.56 -6.02
C LEU A 385 -21.76 -8.09 -6.06
N GLY A 386 -22.55 -8.66 -6.97
CA GLY A 386 -23.98 -8.38 -7.12
C GLY A 386 -24.78 -9.63 -7.51
N HIS A 387 -26.10 -9.61 -7.36
CA HIS A 387 -26.96 -10.73 -7.83
C HIS A 387 -27.10 -10.75 -9.35
N GLU A 388 -26.98 -9.60 -9.99
CA GLU A 388 -27.15 -9.42 -11.43
C GLU A 388 -25.82 -9.08 -12.10
N LYS A 389 -25.72 -9.41 -13.39
CA LYS A 389 -24.52 -9.12 -14.20
C LYS A 389 -24.31 -7.62 -14.42
N ASP A 390 -25.39 -6.86 -14.43
CA ASP A 390 -25.43 -5.44 -14.77
C ASP A 390 -25.54 -4.56 -13.51
N ALA A 391 -25.32 -5.15 -12.32
CA ALA A 391 -25.27 -4.39 -11.08
C ALA A 391 -24.17 -3.31 -11.15
N PRO A 392 -24.37 -2.13 -10.52
CA PRO A 392 -23.38 -1.05 -10.56
C PRO A 392 -22.04 -1.49 -9.96
N ILE A 393 -20.94 -1.14 -10.63
CA ILE A 393 -19.57 -1.40 -10.15
C ILE A 393 -19.21 -0.35 -9.12
N LEU A 394 -18.86 -0.77 -7.91
CA LEU A 394 -18.38 0.13 -6.87
C LEU A 394 -17.03 0.73 -7.28
N GLU A 395 -16.79 1.96 -6.85
CA GLU A 395 -15.53 2.66 -7.05
C GLU A 395 -14.34 1.80 -6.56
N LYS A 396 -13.33 1.64 -7.42
CA LYS A 396 -12.16 0.81 -7.12
C LYS A 396 -11.25 1.48 -6.11
N ILE A 397 -10.63 0.66 -5.26
CA ILE A 397 -9.53 1.08 -4.42
C ILE A 397 -8.30 1.26 -5.30
N SER A 398 -7.80 2.49 -5.40
CA SER A 398 -6.53 2.77 -6.08
C SER A 398 -5.38 2.48 -5.14
N PHE A 399 -4.40 1.71 -5.60
CA PHE A 399 -3.18 1.43 -4.85
C PHE A 399 -1.99 2.16 -5.47
N PRO A 400 -1.07 2.69 -4.64
CA PRO A 400 0.19 3.26 -5.14
C PRO A 400 1.07 2.20 -5.80
N GLU A 401 1.97 2.64 -6.68
CA GLU A 401 2.92 1.74 -7.33
C GLU A 401 4.02 1.26 -6.38
N THR A 402 4.52 0.05 -6.67
CA THR A 402 5.60 -0.58 -5.89
C THR A 402 6.91 0.16 -6.04
N VAL A 403 7.60 0.38 -4.93
CA VAL A 403 8.78 1.25 -4.86
C VAL A 403 10.09 0.44 -4.80
N ILE A 404 10.04 -0.82 -4.33
CA ILE A 404 11.21 -1.68 -4.16
C ILE A 404 10.97 -3.02 -4.81
N SER A 405 12.01 -3.58 -5.43
CA SER A 405 12.02 -4.93 -5.99
C SER A 405 13.25 -5.73 -5.57
N VAL A 406 13.09 -7.03 -5.36
CA VAL A 406 14.12 -7.97 -4.92
C VAL A 406 13.99 -9.28 -5.71
N ALA A 407 15.10 -9.95 -6.02
CA ALA A 407 15.07 -11.24 -6.69
C ALA A 407 14.86 -12.38 -5.67
N ILE A 408 14.01 -13.34 -5.98
CA ILE A 408 13.80 -14.55 -5.18
C ILE A 408 13.97 -15.81 -6.05
N GLU A 409 14.87 -16.70 -5.64
CA GLU A 409 15.18 -17.92 -6.38
C GLU A 409 14.86 -19.18 -5.57
N PRO A 410 14.12 -20.16 -6.12
CA PRO A 410 13.88 -21.43 -5.45
C PRO A 410 15.15 -22.29 -5.44
N LYS A 411 15.40 -23.02 -4.34
CA LYS A 411 16.56 -23.91 -4.24
C LYS A 411 16.41 -25.19 -5.07
N THR A 412 15.19 -25.64 -5.31
CA THR A 412 14.91 -26.87 -6.08
C THR A 412 13.81 -26.66 -7.13
N LYS A 413 13.72 -27.58 -8.10
CA LYS A 413 12.62 -27.56 -9.10
C LYS A 413 11.23 -27.72 -8.47
N ALA A 414 11.12 -28.50 -7.39
CA ALA A 414 9.85 -28.67 -6.67
C ALA A 414 9.42 -27.36 -5.98
N ASP A 415 10.40 -26.64 -5.42
CA ASP A 415 10.15 -25.33 -4.81
C ASP A 415 9.77 -24.27 -5.85
N ARG A 416 10.23 -24.39 -7.10
CA ARG A 416 9.81 -23.46 -8.18
C ARG A 416 8.31 -23.48 -8.43
N THR A 417 7.70 -24.66 -8.50
CA THR A 417 6.25 -24.79 -8.70
C THR A 417 5.47 -24.29 -7.48
N LYS A 418 5.97 -24.59 -6.28
CA LYS A 418 5.38 -24.07 -5.02
C LYS A 418 5.48 -22.56 -4.95
N LEU A 419 6.65 -22.00 -5.24
CA LEU A 419 6.91 -20.56 -5.22
C LEU A 419 5.97 -19.82 -6.16
N SER A 420 5.80 -20.27 -7.39
CA SER A 420 4.84 -19.66 -8.33
C SER A 420 3.40 -19.66 -7.78
N THR A 421 2.98 -20.76 -7.17
CA THR A 421 1.63 -20.87 -6.56
C THR A 421 1.47 -19.92 -5.38
N VAL A 422 2.48 -19.84 -4.52
CA VAL A 422 2.50 -18.97 -3.34
C VAL A 422 2.55 -17.50 -3.74
N LEU A 423 3.36 -17.12 -4.72
CA LEU A 423 3.44 -15.75 -5.22
C LEU A 423 2.09 -15.27 -5.78
N HIS A 424 1.40 -16.10 -6.58
CA HIS A 424 0.05 -15.77 -7.03
C HIS A 424 -0.93 -15.60 -5.86
N THR A 425 -0.83 -16.46 -4.84
CA THR A 425 -1.69 -16.38 -3.65
C THR A 425 -1.45 -15.09 -2.87
N LEU A 426 -0.18 -14.68 -2.71
CA LEU A 426 0.21 -13.45 -2.04
C LEU A 426 -0.16 -12.20 -2.85
N MET A 427 -0.10 -12.24 -4.18
CA MET A 427 -0.57 -11.16 -5.05
C MET A 427 -2.09 -10.98 -4.99
N ASP A 428 -2.85 -12.07 -4.84
CA ASP A 428 -4.31 -11.98 -4.64
C ASP A 428 -4.65 -11.35 -3.27
N GLU A 429 -3.87 -11.67 -2.23
CA GLU A 429 -4.00 -11.14 -0.87
C GLU A 429 -3.57 -9.66 -0.79
N ASP A 430 -2.47 -9.30 -1.45
CA ASP A 430 -1.95 -7.94 -1.49
C ASP A 430 -1.74 -7.43 -2.93
N PRO A 431 -2.66 -6.64 -3.50
CA PRO A 431 -2.48 -5.96 -4.79
C PRO A 431 -1.27 -5.00 -4.87
N THR A 432 -0.66 -4.62 -3.74
CA THR A 432 0.60 -3.85 -3.74
C THR A 432 1.84 -4.72 -3.79
N PHE A 433 1.68 -6.03 -3.76
CA PHE A 433 2.75 -6.98 -4.02
C PHE A 433 2.67 -7.43 -5.48
N LYS A 434 3.77 -7.30 -6.22
CA LYS A 434 3.86 -7.75 -7.61
C LYS A 434 4.97 -8.79 -7.73
N ALA A 435 4.70 -9.88 -8.42
CA ALA A 435 5.72 -10.82 -8.84
C ALA A 435 5.75 -10.89 -10.37
N SER A 436 6.95 -10.84 -10.93
CA SER A 436 7.19 -10.97 -12.36
C SER A 436 8.42 -11.84 -12.60
N MET A 437 8.50 -12.45 -13.77
CA MET A 437 9.71 -13.13 -14.20
C MET A 437 10.48 -12.16 -15.08
N ASP A 438 11.75 -11.95 -14.76
CA ASP A 438 12.62 -11.14 -15.58
C ASP A 438 12.96 -11.91 -16.87
N GLU A 439 12.61 -11.33 -18.02
CA GLU A 439 12.72 -12.02 -19.32
C GLU A 439 14.20 -12.26 -19.73
N GLU A 440 15.14 -11.48 -19.19
CA GLU A 440 16.55 -11.56 -19.56
C GLU A 440 17.34 -12.55 -18.68
N THR A 441 17.09 -12.53 -17.37
CA THR A 441 17.80 -13.35 -16.39
C THR A 441 17.07 -14.65 -16.09
N GLY A 442 15.76 -14.70 -16.34
CA GLY A 442 14.88 -15.79 -15.94
C GLY A 442 14.65 -15.88 -14.43
N GLU A 443 15.10 -14.87 -13.68
CA GLU A 443 14.94 -14.77 -12.23
C GLU A 443 13.52 -14.29 -11.89
N THR A 444 12.99 -14.66 -10.74
CA THR A 444 11.70 -14.16 -10.27
C THR A 444 11.92 -12.90 -9.45
N ILE A 445 11.37 -11.78 -9.90
CA ILE A 445 11.45 -10.50 -9.21
C ILE A 445 10.14 -10.25 -8.46
N ILE A 446 10.27 -10.00 -7.16
CA ILE A 446 9.17 -9.59 -6.29
C ILE A 446 9.30 -8.11 -5.97
N ALA A 447 8.20 -7.38 -6.00
CA ALA A 447 8.15 -5.94 -5.75
C ALA A 447 7.07 -5.60 -4.73
N GLY A 448 7.32 -4.59 -3.91
CA GLY A 448 6.45 -4.19 -2.80
C GLY A 448 6.60 -2.71 -2.43
N MET A 449 5.87 -2.31 -1.40
CA MET A 449 5.77 -0.91 -0.94
C MET A 449 7.00 -0.42 -0.16
N GLY A 450 7.80 -1.33 0.40
CA GLY A 450 8.90 -1.00 1.29
C GLY A 450 9.71 -2.22 1.68
N GLU A 451 10.82 -1.97 2.38
CA GLU A 451 11.78 -3.01 2.79
C GLU A 451 11.15 -3.96 3.81
N LEU A 452 10.47 -3.41 4.84
CA LEU A 452 9.80 -4.21 5.85
C LEU A 452 8.67 -5.04 5.24
N HIS A 453 7.94 -4.48 4.26
CA HIS A 453 6.93 -5.22 3.51
C HIS A 453 7.55 -6.44 2.81
N LEU A 454 8.60 -6.25 2.01
CA LEU A 454 9.26 -7.37 1.31
C LEU A 454 9.89 -8.37 2.27
N GLU A 455 10.48 -7.92 3.37
CA GLU A 455 11.06 -8.79 4.41
C GLU A 455 9.99 -9.73 5.00
N ILE A 456 8.81 -9.19 5.34
CA ILE A 456 7.70 -9.99 5.87
C ILE A 456 7.15 -10.95 4.82
N ILE A 457 7.01 -10.51 3.57
CA ILE A 457 6.55 -11.40 2.49
C ILE A 457 7.53 -12.55 2.27
N VAL A 458 8.83 -12.27 2.24
CA VAL A 458 9.88 -13.30 2.16
C VAL A 458 9.79 -14.24 3.35
N ASP A 459 9.68 -13.73 4.57
CA ASP A 459 9.58 -14.56 5.77
C ASP A 459 8.34 -15.47 5.74
N ARG A 460 7.19 -14.96 5.28
CA ARG A 460 5.98 -15.78 5.05
C ARG A 460 6.24 -16.88 4.01
N ILE A 461 6.85 -16.57 2.87
CA ILE A 461 7.19 -17.58 1.85
C ILE A 461 8.07 -18.69 2.45
N LEU A 462 9.08 -18.32 3.24
CA LEU A 462 10.05 -19.26 3.81
C LEU A 462 9.47 -20.07 4.99
N ARG A 463 8.80 -19.43 5.95
CA ARG A 463 8.33 -20.04 7.20
C ARG A 463 6.88 -20.55 7.11
N GLU A 464 5.96 -19.73 6.61
CA GLU A 464 4.52 -20.05 6.57
C GLU A 464 4.21 -21.06 5.47
N PHE A 465 4.72 -20.84 4.26
CA PHE A 465 4.50 -21.72 3.11
C PHE A 465 5.58 -22.79 2.92
N ASN A 466 6.62 -22.78 3.77
CA ASN A 466 7.73 -23.74 3.77
C ASN A 466 8.38 -23.92 2.38
N VAL A 467 8.59 -22.80 1.67
CA VAL A 467 9.27 -22.77 0.37
C VAL A 467 10.74 -22.47 0.60
N GLN A 468 11.64 -23.34 0.14
CA GLN A 468 13.06 -23.05 0.24
C GLN A 468 13.50 -22.13 -0.91
N ALA A 469 13.68 -20.84 -0.59
CA ALA A 469 14.17 -19.84 -1.54
C ALA A 469 15.38 -19.07 -0.98
N SER A 470 16.16 -18.48 -1.88
CA SER A 470 17.24 -17.55 -1.58
C SER A 470 16.85 -16.17 -2.11
N VAL A 471 17.16 -15.13 -1.34
CA VAL A 471 16.87 -13.75 -1.72
C VAL A 471 18.15 -13.14 -2.28
N GLY A 472 18.11 -12.67 -3.52
CA GLY A 472 19.19 -11.98 -4.20
C GLY A 472 19.10 -10.47 -4.03
N ALA A 473 20.22 -9.76 -4.24
CA ALA A 473 20.19 -8.29 -4.26
C ALA A 473 19.36 -7.78 -5.45
N PRO A 474 18.69 -6.61 -5.33
CA PRO A 474 18.07 -5.93 -6.47
C PRO A 474 19.06 -5.78 -7.62
N GLN A 475 18.69 -6.21 -8.83
CA GLN A 475 19.54 -6.09 -10.02
C GLN A 475 19.05 -4.96 -10.91
N VAL A 476 20.00 -4.27 -11.54
CA VAL A 476 19.72 -3.21 -12.52
C VAL A 476 19.81 -3.84 -13.91
N ALA A 477 18.80 -3.61 -14.74
CA ALA A 477 18.78 -4.06 -16.13
C ALA A 477 19.67 -3.17 -17.00
N TYR A 478 21.00 -3.35 -16.92
CA TYR A 478 21.97 -2.65 -17.76
C TYR A 478 21.81 -3.03 -19.24
N ARG A 479 22.04 -2.08 -20.13
CA ARG A 479 22.13 -2.27 -21.59
C ARG A 479 23.54 -1.98 -22.06
N GLU A 480 23.84 -2.31 -23.32
CA GLU A 480 25.05 -1.85 -23.99
C GLU A 480 24.68 -0.85 -25.10
N GLY A 481 25.52 0.14 -25.31
CA GLY A 481 25.40 1.12 -26.39
C GLY A 481 26.66 1.11 -27.24
N LEU A 482 26.57 1.67 -28.44
CA LEU A 482 27.73 1.89 -29.32
C LEU A 482 27.96 3.40 -29.44
N ARG A 483 29.22 3.83 -29.55
CA ARG A 483 29.56 5.26 -29.72
C ARG A 483 30.13 5.58 -31.09
N LYS A 484 30.68 4.58 -31.78
CA LYS A 484 31.41 4.77 -33.04
C LYS A 484 30.70 4.09 -34.20
N HIS A 485 30.63 4.82 -35.30
CA HIS A 485 30.26 4.32 -36.61
C HIS A 485 31.28 3.32 -37.17
N VAL A 486 30.85 2.12 -37.58
CA VAL A 486 31.74 1.05 -38.08
C VAL A 486 31.13 0.31 -39.26
N ILE A 487 31.94 0.02 -40.28
CA ILE A 487 31.62 -0.89 -41.38
C ILE A 487 32.26 -2.25 -41.08
N THR A 488 31.48 -3.33 -41.24
CA THR A 488 31.96 -4.70 -41.08
C THR A 488 31.66 -5.58 -42.27
N GLU A 489 32.60 -6.47 -42.56
CA GLU A 489 32.51 -7.47 -43.61
C GLU A 489 32.74 -8.84 -42.97
N TYR A 490 31.87 -9.80 -43.28
CA TYR A 490 32.08 -11.18 -42.88
C TYR A 490 31.59 -12.17 -43.92
N LYS A 491 32.47 -13.11 -44.26
CA LYS A 491 32.23 -14.18 -45.23
C LYS A 491 32.30 -15.54 -44.55
N LEU A 492 31.15 -16.20 -44.45
CA LEU A 492 31.05 -17.60 -44.07
C LEU A 492 31.18 -18.46 -45.33
N ALA A 493 32.27 -19.22 -45.44
CA ALA A 493 32.47 -20.21 -46.50
C ALA A 493 32.99 -21.51 -45.87
N LYS A 494 32.10 -22.47 -45.64
CA LYS A 494 32.43 -23.78 -45.08
C LYS A 494 31.91 -24.90 -45.98
N GLN A 495 32.78 -25.85 -46.31
CA GLN A 495 32.45 -27.03 -47.10
C GLN A 495 32.76 -28.28 -46.27
N THR A 496 31.77 -28.75 -45.50
CA THR A 496 31.89 -29.97 -44.67
C THR A 496 31.16 -31.11 -45.36
N GLY A 497 31.82 -31.86 -46.25
CA GLY A 497 31.41 -33.19 -46.74
C GLY A 497 29.98 -33.38 -47.30
N GLY A 498 29.17 -32.32 -47.42
CA GLY A 498 27.75 -32.28 -47.78
C GLY A 498 27.39 -30.91 -48.36
N ARG A 499 26.11 -30.46 -48.29
CA ARG A 499 25.69 -29.12 -48.76
C ARG A 499 26.57 -28.05 -48.11
N GLY A 500 27.24 -27.23 -48.92
CA GLY A 500 28.10 -26.16 -48.43
C GLY A 500 27.30 -25.08 -47.71
N GLN A 501 27.97 -24.30 -46.88
CA GLN A 501 27.42 -23.10 -46.27
C GLN A 501 28.16 -21.88 -46.80
N TYR A 502 27.42 -21.02 -47.49
CA TYR A 502 27.90 -19.74 -48.00
C TYR A 502 27.01 -18.59 -47.54
N GLY A 503 27.61 -17.54 -47.01
CA GLY A 503 26.93 -16.28 -46.71
C GLY A 503 27.95 -15.16 -46.54
N HIS A 504 27.79 -14.07 -47.28
CA HIS A 504 28.71 -12.93 -47.21
C HIS A 504 27.91 -11.64 -47.08
N VAL A 505 28.16 -10.89 -46.01
CA VAL A 505 27.47 -9.64 -45.69
C VAL A 505 28.47 -8.53 -45.40
N ILE A 506 28.17 -7.34 -45.92
CA ILE A 506 28.84 -6.08 -45.59
C ILE A 506 27.78 -5.17 -44.98
N MET A 507 27.97 -4.78 -43.73
CA MET A 507 27.01 -4.01 -42.96
C MET A 507 27.65 -2.77 -42.34
N GLU A 508 26.86 -1.73 -42.26
CA GLU A 508 27.20 -0.45 -41.67
C GLU A 508 26.44 -0.30 -40.34
N ILE A 509 27.16 -0.22 -39.23
CA ILE A 509 26.63 -0.13 -37.87
C ILE A 509 26.80 1.30 -37.38
N GLN A 510 25.69 1.95 -37.07
CA GLN A 510 25.65 3.35 -36.65
C GLN A 510 24.95 3.47 -35.28
N PRO A 511 25.54 4.20 -34.33
CA PRO A 511 24.85 4.53 -33.08
C PRO A 511 23.73 5.53 -33.36
N MET A 512 22.63 5.43 -32.63
CA MET A 512 21.46 6.29 -32.73
C MET A 512 21.23 7.06 -31.43
N PRO A 513 20.44 8.16 -31.46
CA PRO A 513 20.01 8.83 -30.23
C PRO A 513 19.30 7.88 -29.26
N VAL A 514 19.45 8.15 -27.96
CA VAL A 514 18.85 7.34 -26.89
C VAL A 514 17.33 7.23 -27.06
N GLY A 515 16.80 6.01 -26.93
CA GLY A 515 15.37 5.72 -27.02
C GLY A 515 14.85 5.49 -28.44
N THR A 516 15.73 5.40 -29.44
CA THR A 516 15.36 5.07 -30.82
C THR A 516 15.25 3.57 -31.06
N GLY A 517 15.85 2.74 -30.21
CA GLY A 517 15.80 1.28 -30.32
C GLY A 517 16.63 0.73 -31.48
N PHE A 518 16.12 -0.30 -32.16
CA PHE A 518 16.81 -0.96 -33.27
C PHE A 518 16.15 -0.66 -34.61
N LEU A 519 16.94 -0.21 -35.57
CA LEU A 519 16.52 0.01 -36.95
C LEU A 519 17.38 -0.81 -37.92
N PHE A 520 16.74 -1.55 -38.80
CA PHE A 520 17.39 -2.26 -39.90
C PHE A 520 17.03 -1.62 -41.22
N ASP A 521 18.03 -1.35 -42.05
CA ASP A 521 17.88 -0.71 -43.36
C ASP A 521 18.66 -1.49 -44.42
N THR A 522 18.28 -1.37 -45.68
CA THR A 522 18.90 -2.10 -46.80
C THR A 522 19.24 -1.15 -47.93
N ASN A 523 20.51 -1.10 -48.32
CA ASN A 523 21.02 -0.29 -49.41
C ASN A 523 21.93 -1.12 -50.34
N VAL A 524 21.46 -2.31 -50.71
CA VAL A 524 22.19 -3.24 -51.58
C VAL A 524 22.00 -2.84 -53.04
N LYS A 525 23.10 -2.57 -53.76
CA LYS A 525 23.08 -2.20 -55.18
C LYS A 525 23.23 -3.43 -56.08
N GLY A 526 22.44 -3.51 -57.16
CA GLY A 526 22.63 -4.51 -58.21
C GLY A 526 22.28 -5.96 -57.85
N GLY A 527 21.62 -6.22 -56.72
CA GLY A 527 21.16 -7.57 -56.35
C GLY A 527 22.28 -8.53 -55.92
N THR A 528 23.43 -8.01 -55.46
CA THR A 528 24.57 -8.82 -54.96
C THR A 528 24.21 -9.75 -53.81
N VAL A 529 23.14 -9.42 -53.07
CA VAL A 529 22.45 -10.32 -52.14
C VAL A 529 20.96 -10.32 -52.51
N PRO A 530 20.36 -11.49 -52.84
CA PRO A 530 18.93 -11.59 -53.11
C PRO A 530 18.09 -11.16 -51.91
N SER A 531 17.01 -10.41 -52.16
CA SER A 531 16.10 -9.89 -51.13
C SER A 531 15.43 -10.99 -50.28
N THR A 532 15.37 -12.22 -50.79
CA THR A 532 14.89 -13.39 -50.06
C THR A 532 15.71 -13.72 -48.81
N TYR A 533 16.98 -13.29 -48.73
CA TYR A 533 17.83 -13.49 -47.57
C TYR A 533 17.78 -12.34 -46.55
N PHE A 534 17.21 -11.18 -46.89
CA PHE A 534 17.17 -10.02 -46.01
C PHE A 534 16.51 -10.30 -44.65
N PRO A 535 15.36 -10.99 -44.57
CA PRO A 535 14.75 -11.31 -43.27
C PRO A 535 15.64 -12.19 -42.37
N ALA A 536 16.43 -13.09 -42.98
CA ALA A 536 17.35 -13.94 -42.22
C ALA A 536 18.58 -13.17 -41.72
N ILE A 537 19.07 -12.21 -42.52
CA ILE A 537 20.14 -11.29 -42.13
C ILE A 537 19.66 -10.41 -40.98
N GLU A 538 18.49 -9.77 -41.12
CA GLU A 538 17.89 -8.95 -40.06
C GLU A 538 17.71 -9.75 -38.77
N GLN A 539 17.19 -10.97 -38.85
CA GLN A 539 17.05 -11.84 -37.69
C GLN A 539 18.41 -12.14 -37.05
N GLY A 540 19.45 -12.41 -37.85
CA GLY A 540 20.81 -12.62 -37.34
C GLY A 540 21.39 -11.38 -36.66
N VAL A 541 21.07 -10.18 -37.16
CA VAL A 541 21.42 -8.92 -36.50
C VAL A 541 20.70 -8.79 -35.15
N ARG A 542 19.38 -9.03 -35.12
CA ARG A 542 18.58 -8.99 -33.88
C ARG A 542 19.09 -9.97 -32.83
N ASP A 543 19.46 -11.18 -33.25
CA ASP A 543 20.01 -12.21 -32.35
C ASP A 543 21.36 -11.75 -31.75
N ALA A 544 22.23 -11.16 -32.58
CA ALA A 544 23.54 -10.69 -32.12
C ALA A 544 23.42 -9.51 -31.14
N LEU A 545 22.42 -8.64 -31.32
CA LEU A 545 22.16 -7.51 -30.42
C LEU A 545 21.69 -7.96 -29.03
N GLN A 546 21.25 -9.21 -28.83
CA GLN A 546 20.90 -9.71 -27.49
C GLN A 546 22.13 -9.87 -26.58
N GLU A 547 23.31 -10.10 -27.16
CA GLU A 547 24.56 -10.32 -26.42
C GLU A 547 25.64 -9.31 -26.81
N GLY A 548 25.70 -8.20 -26.08
CA GLY A 548 26.73 -7.18 -26.24
C GLY A 548 28.16 -7.65 -25.90
N PRO A 549 29.18 -6.97 -26.44
CA PRO A 549 30.58 -7.36 -26.30
C PRO A 549 31.18 -7.17 -24.88
N LEU A 550 30.64 -6.29 -24.04
CA LEU A 550 31.23 -5.97 -22.73
C LEU A 550 30.77 -6.92 -21.63
N ALA A 551 29.45 -7.07 -21.48
CA ALA A 551 28.80 -7.71 -20.35
C ALA A 551 27.77 -8.76 -20.78
N LYS A 552 27.67 -9.05 -22.08
CA LYS A 552 26.61 -9.92 -22.64
C LYS A 552 25.22 -9.37 -22.37
N LYS A 553 25.09 -8.04 -22.31
CA LYS A 553 23.81 -7.36 -22.15
C LYS A 553 23.27 -6.90 -23.49
N PRO A 554 21.94 -6.76 -23.65
CA PRO A 554 21.40 -6.39 -24.95
C PRO A 554 21.84 -4.98 -25.36
N VAL A 555 22.15 -4.84 -26.64
CA VAL A 555 22.60 -3.59 -27.26
C VAL A 555 21.38 -2.83 -27.79
N THR A 556 21.29 -1.54 -27.46
CA THR A 556 20.17 -0.67 -27.86
C THR A 556 20.66 0.56 -28.62
N ASP A 557 19.72 1.27 -29.26
CA ASP A 557 19.94 2.53 -29.97
C ASP A 557 20.98 2.40 -31.10
N VAL A 558 20.73 1.45 -32.00
CA VAL A 558 21.61 1.13 -33.14
C VAL A 558 20.81 1.03 -34.44
N LYS A 559 21.33 1.67 -35.48
CA LYS A 559 20.92 1.45 -36.87
C LYS A 559 21.94 0.54 -37.57
N VAL A 560 21.45 -0.52 -38.21
CA VAL A 560 22.28 -1.41 -39.03
C VAL A 560 21.78 -1.34 -40.47
N THR A 561 22.67 -1.00 -41.39
CA THR A 561 22.37 -0.92 -42.83
C THR A 561 23.12 -2.01 -43.57
N LEU A 562 22.41 -2.89 -44.28
CA LEU A 562 23.03 -3.85 -45.20
C LEU A 562 23.43 -3.13 -46.48
N THR A 563 24.73 -2.97 -46.73
CA THR A 563 25.24 -2.17 -47.87
C THR A 563 25.64 -3.04 -49.06
N ASP A 564 26.21 -4.21 -48.81
CA ASP A 564 26.68 -5.11 -49.88
C ASP A 564 26.87 -6.55 -49.37
N GLY A 565 27.27 -7.46 -50.24
CA GLY A 565 27.57 -8.85 -49.89
C GLY A 565 27.75 -9.72 -51.13
N SER A 566 27.75 -11.04 -50.95
CA SER A 566 27.71 -11.97 -52.07
C SER A 566 26.98 -13.26 -51.69
N TYR A 567 26.49 -13.98 -52.70
CA TYR A 567 25.88 -15.30 -52.55
C TYR A 567 26.46 -16.30 -53.55
N HIS A 568 26.28 -17.57 -53.24
CA HIS A 568 26.53 -18.72 -54.10
C HIS A 568 25.22 -19.48 -54.34
N GLU A 569 24.88 -19.82 -55.59
CA GLU A 569 23.56 -20.36 -55.94
C GLU A 569 23.21 -21.68 -55.23
N VAL A 570 24.20 -22.53 -54.98
CA VAL A 570 23.98 -23.89 -54.43
C VAL A 570 24.20 -23.94 -52.92
N ASP A 571 25.17 -23.17 -52.41
CA ASP A 571 25.64 -23.29 -51.02
C ASP A 571 25.07 -22.20 -50.10
N SER A 572 24.35 -21.22 -50.65
CA SER A 572 23.72 -20.18 -49.84
C SER A 572 22.40 -20.65 -49.25
N SER A 573 22.22 -20.37 -47.97
CA SER A 573 20.98 -20.66 -47.26
C SER A 573 20.63 -19.54 -46.30
N LEU A 574 19.35 -19.47 -45.91
CA LEU A 574 18.88 -18.52 -44.89
C LEU A 574 19.69 -18.65 -43.59
N LEU A 575 20.01 -19.89 -43.19
CA LEU A 575 20.82 -20.15 -42.00
C LEU A 575 22.27 -19.65 -42.15
N ALA A 576 22.87 -19.82 -43.32
CA ALA A 576 24.23 -19.34 -43.57
C ALA A 576 24.32 -17.80 -43.53
N PHE A 577 23.35 -17.10 -44.11
CA PHE A 577 23.28 -15.63 -44.04
C PHE A 577 22.97 -15.12 -42.63
N ARG A 578 22.07 -15.78 -41.88
CA ARG A 578 21.82 -15.46 -40.47
C ARG A 578 23.09 -15.58 -39.63
N ASN A 579 23.83 -16.69 -39.77
CA ASN A 579 25.09 -16.90 -39.06
C ASN A 579 26.18 -15.91 -39.48
N ALA A 580 26.26 -15.58 -40.77
CA ALA A 580 27.19 -14.57 -41.27
C ALA A 580 26.89 -13.18 -40.66
N ALA A 581 25.62 -12.80 -40.57
CA ALA A 581 25.18 -11.56 -39.93
C ALA A 581 25.52 -11.52 -38.44
N ILE A 582 25.32 -12.64 -37.71
CA ILE A 582 25.67 -12.74 -36.28
C ILE A 582 27.16 -12.46 -36.06
N GLU A 583 28.04 -13.11 -36.82
CA GLU A 583 29.49 -12.95 -36.67
C GLU A 583 29.97 -11.56 -37.13
N ALA A 584 29.41 -11.02 -38.21
CA ALA A 584 29.67 -9.65 -38.66
C ALA A 584 29.30 -8.61 -37.58
N MET A 585 28.14 -8.78 -36.93
CA MET A 585 27.71 -7.91 -35.84
C MET A 585 28.62 -8.01 -34.62
N LYS A 586 28.97 -9.23 -34.18
CA LYS A 586 29.91 -9.42 -33.04
C LYS A 586 31.24 -8.71 -33.26
N MET A 587 31.82 -8.84 -34.46
CA MET A 587 33.07 -8.15 -34.81
C MET A 587 32.90 -6.63 -34.90
N GLY A 588 31.75 -6.16 -35.37
CA GLY A 588 31.45 -4.74 -35.50
C GLY A 588 31.24 -4.05 -34.19
N MET A 589 30.39 -4.62 -33.33
CA MET A 589 30.12 -4.10 -31.98
C MET A 589 31.40 -3.99 -31.16
N ALA A 590 32.32 -4.96 -31.26
CA ALA A 590 33.60 -4.91 -30.57
C ALA A 590 34.51 -3.74 -31.03
N LYS A 591 34.38 -3.29 -32.28
CA LYS A 591 35.14 -2.15 -32.85
C LYS A 591 34.42 -0.81 -32.72
N ALA A 592 33.13 -0.82 -32.37
CA ALA A 592 32.25 0.34 -32.33
C ALA A 592 32.29 1.13 -31.00
N SER A 593 33.36 0.96 -30.22
CA SER A 593 33.55 1.59 -28.90
C SER A 593 32.33 1.34 -27.99
N PRO A 594 32.07 0.08 -27.60
CA PRO A 594 30.90 -0.26 -26.80
C PRO A 594 30.97 0.41 -25.42
N VAL A 595 29.81 0.76 -24.87
CA VAL A 595 29.63 1.39 -23.56
C VAL A 595 28.54 0.68 -22.77
N LEU A 596 28.65 0.66 -21.44
CA LEU A 596 27.58 0.17 -20.57
C LEU A 596 26.59 1.30 -20.30
N LEU A 597 25.30 1.00 -20.40
CA LEU A 597 24.21 1.93 -20.15
C LEU A 597 23.43 1.50 -18.90
N GLU A 598 23.09 2.46 -18.04
CA GLU A 598 22.21 2.28 -16.87
C GLU A 598 20.86 2.97 -17.08
N PRO A 599 19.77 2.43 -16.52
CA PRO A 599 18.46 3.07 -16.55
C PRO A 599 18.44 4.29 -15.62
N ILE A 600 17.98 5.41 -16.16
CA ILE A 600 17.69 6.64 -15.42
C ILE A 600 16.19 6.70 -15.14
N THR A 601 15.86 6.96 -13.89
CA THR A 601 14.48 7.17 -13.46
C THR A 601 14.17 8.66 -13.36
N LYS A 602 12.97 9.02 -13.80
CA LYS A 602 12.30 10.25 -13.40
C LYS A 602 11.74 10.01 -12.01
N VAL A 603 12.10 10.85 -11.04
CA VAL A 603 11.69 10.75 -9.64
C VAL A 603 10.98 12.04 -9.27
N GLU A 604 9.79 11.91 -8.71
CA GLU A 604 9.04 13.05 -8.16
C GLU A 604 8.95 12.87 -6.65
N ILE A 605 9.42 13.86 -5.90
CA ILE A 605 9.41 13.84 -4.43
C ILE A 605 8.51 14.94 -3.92
N GLU A 606 7.54 14.59 -3.10
CA GLU A 606 6.68 15.52 -2.39
C GLU A 606 7.13 15.60 -0.92
N THR A 607 7.48 16.80 -0.45
CA THR A 607 8.01 17.00 0.90
C THR A 607 7.67 18.37 1.47
N PRO A 608 7.50 18.53 2.80
CA PRO A 608 7.44 19.84 3.42
C PRO A 608 8.72 20.67 3.19
N GLU A 609 8.55 22.00 3.13
CA GLU A 609 9.62 22.94 2.80
C GLU A 609 10.86 22.83 3.71
N GLN A 610 10.64 22.53 4.99
CA GLN A 610 11.71 22.43 5.99
C GLN A 610 12.75 21.33 5.73
N TYR A 611 12.43 20.29 4.93
CA TYR A 611 13.34 19.16 4.68
C TYR A 611 14.01 19.20 3.29
N ILE A 612 13.68 20.19 2.46
CA ILE A 612 14.14 20.24 1.06
C ILE A 612 15.67 20.26 0.97
N GLY A 613 16.35 21.03 1.82
CA GLY A 613 17.80 21.18 1.77
C GLY A 613 18.52 19.83 1.92
N ASP A 614 18.10 19.03 2.90
CA ASP A 614 18.68 17.71 3.17
C ASP A 614 18.37 16.71 2.06
N ILE A 615 17.15 16.75 1.51
CA ILE A 615 16.72 15.88 0.40
C ILE A 615 17.51 16.19 -0.87
N ILE A 616 17.69 17.47 -1.23
CA ILE A 616 18.49 17.88 -2.40
C ILE A 616 19.95 17.45 -2.22
N SER A 617 20.52 17.65 -1.03
CA SER A 617 21.88 17.21 -0.72
C SER A 617 22.04 15.70 -0.93
N ASN A 618 21.08 14.90 -0.45
CA ASN A 618 21.11 13.45 -0.64
C ASN A 618 20.94 13.04 -2.11
N LEU A 619 20.03 13.67 -2.85
CA LEU A 619 19.85 13.41 -4.28
C LEU A 619 21.12 13.71 -5.08
N ASN A 620 21.77 14.84 -4.80
CA ASN A 620 23.05 15.20 -5.44
C ASN A 620 24.14 14.17 -5.14
N SER A 621 24.19 13.66 -3.89
CA SER A 621 25.14 12.59 -3.53
C SER A 621 24.89 11.26 -4.27
N ARG A 622 23.66 11.06 -4.73
CA ARG A 622 23.18 9.90 -5.50
C ARG A 622 23.20 10.13 -7.01
N ARG A 623 23.97 11.10 -7.50
CA ARG A 623 24.05 11.48 -8.92
C ARG A 623 22.70 11.94 -9.50
N GLY A 624 21.80 12.39 -8.64
CA GLY A 624 20.54 12.98 -9.02
C GLY A 624 20.72 14.36 -9.64
N ARG A 625 19.96 14.64 -10.69
CA ARG A 625 19.89 15.95 -11.33
C ARG A 625 18.49 16.53 -11.14
N ILE A 626 18.40 17.58 -10.34
CA ILE A 626 17.15 18.32 -10.13
C ILE A 626 16.75 18.99 -11.46
N ILE A 627 15.52 18.75 -11.90
CA ILE A 627 14.95 19.29 -13.13
C ILE A 627 14.05 20.47 -12.80
N ASN A 628 13.12 20.27 -11.85
CA ASN A 628 12.12 21.25 -11.49
C ASN A 628 11.82 21.20 -9.99
N MET A 629 11.38 22.33 -9.45
CA MET A 629 10.88 22.43 -8.08
C MET A 629 9.65 23.33 -8.08
N GLU A 630 8.51 22.74 -7.75
CA GLU A 630 7.24 23.45 -7.69
C GLU A 630 6.69 23.44 -6.27
N MET A 631 5.91 24.46 -5.95
CA MET A 631 5.16 24.53 -4.70
C MET A 631 3.72 24.15 -4.98
N HIS A 632 3.24 23.11 -4.32
CA HIS A 632 1.86 22.64 -4.43
C HIS A 632 1.22 22.67 -3.04
N HIS A 633 0.41 23.70 -2.78
CA HIS A 633 -0.12 24.02 -1.44
C HIS A 633 1.02 24.18 -0.39
N ASP A 634 0.95 23.43 0.70
CA ASP A 634 1.93 23.45 1.81
C ASP A 634 3.13 22.50 1.58
N LEU A 635 3.17 21.80 0.44
CA LEU A 635 4.20 20.82 0.08
C LEU A 635 4.99 21.31 -1.13
N ARG A 636 6.24 20.87 -1.23
CA ARG A 636 7.10 21.11 -2.38
C ARG A 636 7.31 19.80 -3.13
N ASN A 637 7.10 19.90 -4.43
CA ASN A 637 7.35 18.83 -5.38
C ASN A 637 8.71 19.07 -6.04
N VAL A 638 9.59 18.07 -5.96
CA VAL A 638 10.93 18.09 -6.53
C VAL A 638 10.98 17.01 -7.61
N GLU A 639 11.13 17.44 -8.86
CA GLU A 639 11.36 16.55 -9.99
C GLU A 639 12.86 16.39 -10.23
N THR A 640 13.35 15.15 -10.25
CA THR A 640 14.78 14.85 -10.40
C THR A 640 14.99 13.60 -11.25
N HIS A 641 16.08 13.57 -12.01
CA HIS A 641 16.51 12.37 -12.72
C HIS A 641 17.63 11.69 -11.94
N VAL A 642 17.47 10.41 -11.62
CA VAL A 642 18.44 9.65 -10.79
C VAL A 642 18.69 8.28 -11.42
N PRO A 643 19.92 7.76 -11.44
CA PRO A 643 20.16 6.37 -11.84
C PRO A 643 19.45 5.38 -10.92
N LEU A 644 18.76 4.38 -11.47
CA LEU A 644 18.02 3.39 -10.67
C LEU A 644 18.91 2.67 -9.65
N ALA A 645 20.17 2.43 -10.00
CA ALA A 645 21.17 1.82 -9.11
C ALA A 645 21.38 2.60 -7.80
N GLU A 646 21.24 3.93 -7.86
CA GLU A 646 21.41 4.83 -6.70
C GLU A 646 20.10 5.01 -5.93
N MET A 647 18.97 4.52 -6.45
CA MET A 647 17.67 4.61 -5.80
C MET A 647 17.38 3.42 -4.88
N PHE A 648 18.25 2.41 -4.84
CA PHE A 648 18.14 1.33 -3.87
C PHE A 648 18.19 1.87 -2.43
N ASN A 649 17.23 1.41 -1.64
CA ASN A 649 16.99 1.85 -0.26
C ASN A 649 16.73 3.35 -0.12
N TYR A 650 16.37 4.06 -1.20
CA TYR A 650 16.12 5.50 -1.13
C TYR A 650 14.92 5.83 -0.25
N SER A 651 13.86 5.02 -0.25
CA SER A 651 12.68 5.21 0.60
C SER A 651 13.05 5.32 2.09
N THR A 652 13.94 4.45 2.57
CA THR A 652 14.41 4.45 3.97
C THR A 652 15.20 5.72 4.29
N HIS A 653 16.09 6.15 3.38
CA HIS A 653 16.85 7.39 3.55
C HIS A 653 15.96 8.64 3.49
N LEU A 654 15.07 8.72 2.50
CA LEU A 654 14.12 9.81 2.34
C LEU A 654 13.23 9.96 3.57
N ARG A 655 12.76 8.83 4.14
CA ARG A 655 12.00 8.84 5.40
C ARG A 655 12.84 9.35 6.56
N SER A 656 14.10 8.94 6.68
CA SER A 656 14.98 9.46 7.73
C SER A 656 15.18 10.98 7.63
N LEU A 657 15.44 11.49 6.43
CA LEU A 657 15.66 12.92 6.16
C LEU A 657 14.40 13.77 6.36
N SER A 658 13.23 13.23 5.98
CA SER A 658 11.94 13.93 6.07
C SER A 658 11.15 13.62 7.34
N GLN A 659 11.73 12.84 8.26
CA GLN A 659 11.01 12.27 9.41
C GLN A 659 9.76 11.45 8.99
N GLY A 660 9.74 10.90 7.78
CA GLY A 660 8.64 10.14 7.22
C GLY A 660 7.52 10.98 6.62
N ARG A 661 7.73 12.30 6.43
CA ARG A 661 6.75 13.22 5.80
C ARG A 661 6.87 13.33 4.30
N ALA A 662 7.97 12.86 3.70
CA ALA A 662 8.14 12.87 2.26
C ALA A 662 7.69 11.56 1.61
N SER A 663 7.09 11.69 0.43
CA SER A 663 6.77 10.60 -0.48
C SER A 663 7.54 10.79 -1.78
N PHE A 664 7.77 9.71 -2.50
CA PHE A 664 8.27 9.79 -3.87
C PHE A 664 7.62 8.75 -4.77
N SER A 665 7.53 9.08 -6.05
CA SER A 665 7.25 8.16 -7.15
C SER A 665 8.47 8.12 -8.08
N MET A 666 8.62 7.03 -8.82
CA MET A 666 9.66 6.95 -9.84
C MET A 666 9.25 6.10 -11.03
N GLU A 667 9.69 6.51 -12.21
CA GLU A 667 9.39 5.86 -13.49
C GLU A 667 10.68 5.75 -14.31
N ILE A 668 10.91 4.65 -15.02
CA ILE A 668 12.07 4.54 -15.92
C ILE A 668 11.84 5.47 -17.11
N MET A 669 12.75 6.42 -17.32
CA MET A 669 12.67 7.38 -18.41
C MET A 669 13.44 6.90 -19.63
N ASN A 670 14.75 6.65 -19.46
CA ASN A 670 15.65 6.29 -20.54
C ASN A 670 16.92 5.60 -20.01
N TYR A 671 17.85 5.31 -20.91
CA TYR A 671 19.17 4.76 -20.59
C TYR A 671 20.25 5.82 -20.80
N ALA A 672 21.24 5.86 -19.92
CA ALA A 672 22.38 6.77 -20.01
C ALA A 672 23.70 6.04 -19.78
N ASP A 673 24.79 6.64 -20.28
CA ASP A 673 26.14 6.12 -20.12
C ASP A 673 26.51 6.00 -18.63
N VAL A 674 26.97 4.81 -18.24
CA VAL A 674 27.53 4.60 -16.91
C VAL A 674 28.89 5.31 -16.82
N PRO A 675 29.14 6.11 -15.78
CA PRO A 675 30.46 6.70 -15.54
C PRO A 675 31.56 5.64 -15.48
N GLU A 676 32.72 5.90 -16.09
CA GLU A 676 33.79 4.90 -16.26
C GLU A 676 34.21 4.21 -14.95
N SER A 677 34.30 4.98 -13.85
CA SER A 677 34.67 4.47 -12.52
C SER A 677 33.67 3.47 -11.93
N ILE A 678 32.40 3.57 -12.32
CA ILE A 678 31.32 2.65 -11.91
C ILE A 678 31.26 1.47 -12.89
N ALA A 679 31.40 1.75 -14.20
CA ALA A 679 31.37 0.74 -15.24
C ALA A 679 32.41 -0.36 -15.00
N GLU A 680 33.65 -0.01 -14.64
CA GLU A 680 34.69 -1.01 -14.33
C GLU A 680 34.31 -1.94 -13.17
N LYS A 681 33.69 -1.40 -12.10
CA LYS A 681 33.26 -2.18 -10.94
C LYS A 681 32.12 -3.13 -11.31
N VAL A 682 31.13 -2.64 -12.05
CA VAL A 682 29.97 -3.42 -12.49
C VAL A 682 30.40 -4.52 -13.46
N LEU A 683 31.29 -4.22 -14.41
CA LEU A 683 31.82 -5.21 -15.34
C LEU A 683 32.61 -6.31 -14.62
N LYS A 684 33.38 -5.95 -13.58
CA LYS A 684 34.09 -6.93 -12.77
C LYS A 684 33.13 -7.87 -12.04
N SER A 685 32.12 -7.34 -11.34
CA SER A 685 31.14 -8.16 -10.61
C SER A 685 30.33 -9.06 -11.54
N MET A 686 29.93 -8.55 -12.71
CA MET A 686 29.21 -9.35 -13.71
C MET A 686 30.04 -10.49 -14.27
N ARG A 687 31.34 -10.27 -14.54
CA ARG A 687 32.26 -11.32 -14.99
C ARG A 687 32.44 -12.42 -13.93
N GLU A 688 32.56 -12.04 -12.67
CA GLU A 688 32.65 -12.99 -11.55
C GLU A 688 31.35 -13.81 -11.40
N ALA A 689 30.18 -13.17 -11.53
CA ALA A 689 28.88 -13.84 -11.48
C ALA A 689 28.68 -14.82 -12.66
N LEU A 690 29.08 -14.44 -13.87
CA LEU A 690 29.03 -15.30 -15.05
C LEU A 690 29.95 -16.51 -14.90
N ALA A 691 31.16 -16.32 -14.37
CA ALA A 691 32.09 -17.41 -14.08
C ALA A 691 31.54 -18.38 -13.03
N ALA A 692 30.89 -17.86 -11.97
CA ALA A 692 30.25 -18.68 -10.95
C ALA A 692 29.04 -19.47 -11.48
N LYS A 693 28.21 -18.88 -12.35
CA LYS A 693 27.10 -19.59 -13.00
C LYS A 693 27.62 -20.68 -13.96
N ALA A 694 28.72 -20.43 -14.68
CA ALA A 694 29.34 -21.42 -15.55
C ALA A 694 29.97 -22.59 -14.78
N ALA A 695 30.50 -22.35 -13.57
CA ALA A 695 31.05 -23.40 -12.70
C ALA A 695 29.98 -24.27 -12.00
N LYS A 696 28.72 -23.79 -11.94
CA LYS A 696 27.57 -24.52 -11.36
C LYS A 696 26.79 -25.34 -12.39
N LYS A 697 26.94 -25.04 -13.69
CA LYS A 697 26.42 -25.86 -14.79
C LYS A 697 27.42 -26.97 -15.12
#